data_AF-A0A182I576-F1
#
_entry.id   AF-A0A182I576-F1
#
_cell.length_a   1.000
_cell.length_b   1.000
_cell.length_c   1.000
_cell.angle_alpha   90.00
_cell.angle_beta   90.00
_cell.angle_gamma   90.00
#
_symmetry.space_group_name_H-M   'P 1'
#
loop_
_entity.id
_entity.type
_entity.pdbx_description
1 polymer ?
#
loop_
_entity_poly.entity_id
_entity_poly.type
_entity_poly.pdbx_seq_one_letter_code
_entity_poly.pdbx_strand_id
1 'polypeptide(L)'
;MRKLLIFGTTSNPVSVITRFFNRSVEVKTMNKTFKLNTGFDIPLAGFGTYQIHGQELIYQVLDYALEAGYRHIDTAVVYRNEEYIGTALKTLLPKYNLKREDIFITSKLISQSGKDEAFVEQMVRKSLANLQTDYLDLYLIHWPGVSGMQVTHPDNVKYRAASWNALSKLQREGCLRSIGVSNYTVKHLKEMLADCKGIVPAVNQVEWHPYYYQPELLEFCRQHGIFLQAYSSLGSSNTAELREDETVQSVAKSLQKTPVQVLLRWAIEQEVGILPKARSRDHIQENVGLEFEIPAEQMKQLNGLRDSVGHKFAWNPETVFAKLPKAGKPNESFEWTILSAIVLVTPAHQAAPSDIRVVALGTGTKCLPGNELSPRGDRVHDSHAEVLARRACVRYLYEQIEQALLAEEGQPKESIFERQTVAGGGCGKFVLKNGHSFHFFTTHSPCGDASIYEREEDALLPAKRARRTDEACSDRAGEETTVGCCIGEDRTAVGMTGGKLLEPEAHGDLMAQTIGAVRTKPGRGVRTASVSCSDKLARWNVLGVQGGLLMMLLGRPIYLDGVVVCDGTDHSVVALERAIWGRFERWKEPAMREPFERHHRPVVIAADGGELFAYRKNRPHPTKEAGGKFQPSPCGIVWCDVKERPHEVEVAGRRHGVTKRKLATPAARLQISKIELFNRFARTYRRAQREALHNLTVPSSVEGATQPHTAAADDVGKLSYADAKARSVAYATQWASVRATMFGRWPVKPTSLGGFLSDAS
;
A
#
# COMPACT_ATOMS: atom_id res chain seq x y z
N MET A 1 -18.45 -30.29 71.91
CA MET A 1 -19.29 -31.29 71.23
C MET A 1 -18.85 -31.38 69.78
N ARG A 2 -18.56 -32.62 69.32
CA ARG A 2 -18.69 -33.20 67.96
C ARG A 2 -18.61 -32.24 66.75
N LYS A 3 -17.89 -32.49 65.66
CA LYS A 3 -17.19 -33.68 65.14
C LYS A 3 -16.58 -33.28 63.78
N LEU A 4 -15.35 -33.75 63.49
CA LEU A 4 -14.87 -34.36 62.23
C LEU A 4 -14.96 -33.56 60.90
N LEU A 5 -13.97 -33.54 59.99
CA LEU A 5 -12.61 -34.12 59.89
C LEU A 5 -12.00 -33.68 58.53
N ILE A 6 -10.66 -33.85 58.41
CA ILE A 6 -9.88 -34.22 57.20
C ILE A 6 -9.52 -33.09 56.21
N PHE A 7 -8.26 -32.82 55.79
CA PHE A 7 -6.87 -33.31 55.98
C PHE A 7 -5.99 -32.06 55.71
N GLY A 8 -4.94 -31.70 56.45
CA GLY A 8 -3.63 -32.36 56.46
C GLY A 8 -2.52 -31.29 56.24
N THR A 9 -1.81 -30.97 57.32
CA THR A 9 -0.59 -30.15 57.44
C THR A 9 0.64 -30.93 56.92
N THR A 10 1.87 -30.46 56.65
CA THR A 10 2.80 -29.54 57.34
C THR A 10 4.09 -29.40 56.50
N SER A 11 4.61 -28.17 56.38
CA SER A 11 6.02 -27.69 56.37
C SER A 11 7.22 -28.55 55.90
N ASN A 12 8.14 -27.95 55.12
CA ASN A 12 9.59 -28.00 55.45
C ASN A 12 10.43 -26.87 54.78
N PRO A 13 11.16 -26.02 55.55
CA PRO A 13 12.05 -24.97 55.05
C PRO A 13 13.46 -25.49 54.71
N VAL A 14 13.63 -26.10 53.54
CA VAL A 14 14.94 -26.60 53.05
C VAL A 14 15.33 -26.02 51.67
N SER A 15 14.53 -25.13 51.07
CA SER A 15 14.86 -24.56 49.74
C SER A 15 15.77 -23.31 49.78
N VAL A 16 16.31 -22.91 50.94
CA VAL A 16 17.05 -21.65 51.11
C VAL A 16 18.58 -21.82 51.14
N ILE A 17 19.14 -23.03 51.28
CA ILE A 17 20.61 -23.21 51.49
C ILE A 17 21.17 -24.40 50.70
N THR A 18 20.78 -24.61 49.43
CA THR A 18 21.42 -25.66 48.61
C THR A 18 21.49 -25.35 47.12
N ARG A 19 22.00 -24.17 46.75
CA ARG A 19 22.67 -23.97 45.43
C ARG A 19 23.58 -22.73 45.32
N PHE A 20 24.01 -22.16 46.44
CA PHE A 20 25.27 -21.41 46.48
C PHE A 20 26.41 -22.45 46.49
N PHE A 21 27.35 -22.33 45.53
CA PHE A 21 28.51 -23.20 45.28
C PHE A 21 28.24 -24.55 44.59
N ASN A 22 28.12 -24.54 43.25
CA ASN A 22 29.03 -25.33 42.41
C ASN A 22 28.89 -25.02 40.90
N ARG A 23 30.03 -24.60 40.32
CA ARG A 23 30.48 -24.68 38.92
C ARG A 23 29.95 -23.67 37.88
N SER A 24 30.87 -22.77 37.54
CA SER A 24 31.08 -22.15 36.23
C SER A 24 30.61 -23.02 35.06
N VAL A 25 29.63 -22.53 34.31
CA VAL A 25 29.45 -22.83 32.88
C VAL A 25 28.91 -21.56 32.24
N GLU A 26 29.63 -21.02 31.26
CA GLU A 26 29.13 -20.04 30.31
C GLU A 26 27.81 -20.55 29.71
N VAL A 27 26.66 -20.02 30.15
CA VAL A 27 25.39 -20.31 29.48
C VAL A 27 25.18 -19.23 28.43
N LYS A 28 25.77 -19.47 27.25
CA LYS A 28 25.54 -18.64 26.06
C LYS A 28 24.05 -18.60 25.76
N THR A 29 23.43 -17.42 25.80
CA THR A 29 22.01 -17.19 25.49
C THR A 29 21.62 -17.74 24.11
N MET A 30 22.60 -17.86 23.21
CA MET A 30 22.50 -18.49 21.88
C MET A 30 22.13 -19.98 21.88
N ASN A 31 22.46 -20.70 22.96
CA ASN A 31 22.16 -22.13 23.08
C ASN A 31 20.87 -22.40 23.84
N LYS A 32 20.15 -21.36 24.27
CA LYS A 32 18.83 -21.55 24.88
C LYS A 32 17.86 -22.00 23.81
N THR A 33 17.25 -23.15 24.05
CA THR A 33 16.15 -23.68 23.26
C THR A 33 14.85 -23.56 24.03
N PHE A 34 13.75 -23.57 23.29
CA PHE A 34 12.41 -23.76 23.82
C PHE A 34 11.87 -25.10 23.35
N LYS A 35 11.26 -25.87 24.25
CA LYS A 35 10.65 -27.16 23.90
C LYS A 35 9.26 -26.93 23.32
N LEU A 36 9.09 -27.14 22.03
CA LEU A 36 7.81 -27.02 21.33
C LEU A 36 6.81 -28.07 21.83
N ASN A 37 5.51 -27.82 21.64
CA ASN A 37 4.44 -28.78 21.95
C ASN A 37 4.51 -30.09 21.15
N THR A 38 5.30 -30.12 20.07
CA THR A 38 5.64 -31.30 19.28
C THR A 38 6.77 -32.14 19.89
N GLY A 39 7.42 -31.63 20.95
CA GLY A 39 8.54 -32.29 21.64
C GLY A 39 9.92 -31.92 21.11
N PHE A 40 10.02 -31.24 19.96
CA PHE A 40 11.28 -30.75 19.39
C PHE A 40 11.75 -29.45 20.05
N ASP A 41 13.05 -29.25 20.11
CA ASP A 41 13.67 -28.02 20.60
C ASP A 41 13.84 -26.99 19.47
N ILE A 42 13.40 -25.74 19.68
CA ILE A 42 13.67 -24.61 18.79
C ILE A 42 14.68 -23.65 19.45
N PRO A 43 15.76 -23.24 18.76
CA PRO A 43 16.65 -22.19 19.27
C PRO A 43 15.90 -20.87 19.45
N LEU A 44 16.14 -20.16 20.58
CA LEU A 44 15.52 -18.86 20.81
C LEU A 44 16.02 -17.79 19.83
N ALA A 45 17.22 -17.94 19.27
CA ALA A 45 17.78 -17.02 18.28
C ALA A 45 17.94 -17.72 16.92
N GLY A 46 17.18 -17.26 15.93
CA GLY A 46 17.30 -17.68 14.54
C GLY A 46 17.78 -16.57 13.63
N PHE A 47 18.36 -16.94 12.50
CA PHE A 47 18.85 -16.01 11.50
C PHE A 47 17.78 -15.77 10.43
N GLY A 48 17.26 -14.55 10.37
CA GLY A 48 16.26 -14.14 9.37
C GLY A 48 16.88 -13.89 8.00
N THR A 49 16.32 -14.48 6.95
CA THR A 49 16.84 -14.35 5.57
C THR A 49 15.97 -13.48 4.65
N TYR A 50 14.93 -12.84 5.17
CA TYR A 50 14.05 -11.98 4.37
C TYR A 50 14.85 -10.84 3.69
N GLN A 51 14.60 -10.66 2.39
CA GLN A 51 15.30 -9.69 1.53
C GLN A 51 16.81 -9.91 1.43
N ILE A 52 17.29 -11.15 1.58
CA ILE A 52 18.66 -11.52 1.22
C ILE A 52 18.56 -12.39 -0.04
N HIS A 53 19.04 -11.86 -1.16
CA HIS A 53 19.04 -12.56 -2.44
C HIS A 53 20.43 -12.52 -3.07
N GLY A 54 20.69 -13.46 -3.98
CA GLY A 54 22.00 -13.68 -4.57
C GLY A 54 22.72 -14.83 -3.86
N GLN A 55 23.22 -15.77 -4.64
CA GLN A 55 23.85 -16.99 -4.14
C GLN A 55 25.09 -16.69 -3.28
N GLU A 56 25.96 -15.78 -3.75
CA GLU A 56 27.18 -15.37 -3.04
C GLU A 56 26.86 -14.72 -1.70
N LEU A 57 25.88 -13.79 -1.68
CA LEU A 57 25.50 -13.09 -0.46
C LEU A 57 24.86 -14.06 0.54
N ILE A 58 23.98 -14.98 0.10
CA ILE A 58 23.40 -16.01 0.97
C ILE A 58 24.49 -16.89 1.57
N TYR A 59 25.44 -17.36 0.74
CA TYR A 59 26.57 -18.14 1.22
C TYR A 59 27.35 -17.37 2.29
N GLN A 60 27.72 -16.13 2.01
CA GLN A 60 28.49 -15.28 2.90
C GLN A 60 27.79 -15.04 4.25
N VAL A 61 26.51 -14.66 4.24
CA VAL A 61 25.81 -14.35 5.50
C VAL A 61 25.53 -15.61 6.33
N LEU A 62 25.30 -16.77 5.68
CA LEU A 62 25.15 -18.03 6.39
C LEU A 62 26.48 -18.50 6.97
N ASP A 63 27.60 -18.26 6.28
CA ASP A 63 28.94 -18.51 6.80
C ASP A 63 29.18 -17.73 8.10
N TYR A 64 28.90 -16.42 8.08
CA TYR A 64 28.99 -15.57 9.26
C TYR A 64 28.02 -15.98 10.37
N ALA A 65 26.79 -16.36 10.03
CA ALA A 65 25.79 -16.78 11.01
C ALA A 65 26.19 -18.09 11.70
N LEU A 66 26.64 -19.09 10.94
CA LEU A 66 27.08 -20.38 11.49
C LEU A 66 28.33 -20.22 12.37
N GLU A 67 29.28 -19.36 11.94
CA GLU A 67 30.46 -18.96 12.71
C GLU A 67 30.07 -18.30 14.04
N ALA A 68 29.11 -17.36 14.02
CA ALA A 68 28.62 -16.68 15.21
C ALA A 68 27.78 -17.59 16.14
N GLY A 69 27.48 -18.82 15.72
CA GLY A 69 26.79 -19.82 16.53
C GLY A 69 25.30 -19.97 16.26
N TYR A 70 24.75 -19.35 15.22
CA TYR A 70 23.35 -19.61 14.84
C TYR A 70 23.16 -21.07 14.46
N ARG A 71 22.08 -21.67 14.96
CA ARG A 71 21.64 -23.03 14.61
C ARG A 71 20.18 -23.06 14.15
N HIS A 72 19.60 -21.89 13.87
CA HIS A 72 18.26 -21.76 13.31
C HIS A 72 18.31 -20.79 12.12
N ILE A 73 17.78 -21.23 10.97
CA ILE A 73 17.65 -20.42 9.76
C ILE A 73 16.18 -20.26 9.41
N ASP A 74 15.74 -19.02 9.25
CA ASP A 74 14.37 -18.67 8.88
C ASP A 74 14.30 -18.19 7.42
N THR A 75 13.53 -18.89 6.59
CA THR A 75 13.26 -18.57 5.18
C THR A 75 11.76 -18.69 4.86
N ALA A 76 11.38 -18.52 3.59
CA ALA A 76 10.04 -18.74 3.06
C ALA A 76 10.08 -18.86 1.54
N VAL A 77 9.07 -19.51 0.96
CA VAL A 77 8.90 -19.60 -0.51
C VAL A 77 8.91 -18.21 -1.16
N VAL A 78 8.23 -17.24 -0.56
CA VAL A 78 8.15 -15.86 -1.08
C VAL A 78 9.48 -15.11 -1.01
N TYR A 79 10.46 -15.58 -0.22
CA TYR A 79 11.78 -14.96 -0.13
C TYR A 79 12.68 -15.36 -1.30
N ARG A 80 12.31 -16.38 -2.08
CA ARG A 80 13.03 -16.80 -3.29
C ARG A 80 14.54 -17.00 -3.06
N ASN A 81 14.91 -17.56 -1.90
CA ASN A 81 16.30 -17.81 -1.52
C ASN A 81 16.52 -19.22 -0.93
N GLU A 82 15.49 -20.04 -0.82
CA GLU A 82 15.56 -21.43 -0.35
C GLU A 82 16.60 -22.27 -1.09
N GLU A 83 16.67 -22.14 -2.43
CA GLU A 83 17.62 -22.87 -3.28
C GLU A 83 19.08 -22.51 -2.95
N TYR A 84 19.35 -21.23 -2.75
CA TYR A 84 20.68 -20.73 -2.39
C TYR A 84 21.06 -21.15 -0.98
N ILE A 85 20.11 -21.19 -0.04
CA ILE A 85 20.33 -21.68 1.33
C ILE A 85 20.67 -23.17 1.29
N GLY A 86 19.88 -23.98 0.58
CA GLY A 86 20.12 -25.41 0.43
C GLY A 86 21.49 -25.71 -0.18
N THR A 87 21.90 -24.93 -1.18
CA THR A 87 23.23 -25.04 -1.81
C THR A 87 24.35 -24.64 -0.85
N ALA A 88 24.20 -23.53 -0.14
CA ALA A 88 25.21 -23.06 0.82
C ALA A 88 25.43 -24.05 1.97
N LEU A 89 24.35 -24.62 2.53
CA LEU A 89 24.44 -25.56 3.65
C LEU A 89 25.21 -26.85 3.31
N LYS A 90 25.14 -27.34 2.07
CA LYS A 90 25.94 -28.50 1.64
C LYS A 90 27.45 -28.29 1.86
N THR A 91 27.92 -27.07 1.65
CA THR A 91 29.34 -26.71 1.78
C THR A 91 29.69 -26.22 3.18
N LEU A 92 28.80 -25.44 3.80
CA LEU A 92 29.07 -24.79 5.07
C LEU A 92 28.95 -25.73 6.28
N LEU A 93 28.03 -26.70 6.26
CA LEU A 93 27.87 -27.60 7.41
C LEU A 93 29.15 -28.43 7.69
N PRO A 94 29.80 -29.06 6.70
CA PRO A 94 31.09 -29.71 6.90
C PRO A 94 32.18 -28.75 7.40
N LYS A 95 32.20 -27.49 6.91
CA LYS A 95 33.17 -26.47 7.35
C LYS A 95 33.11 -26.23 8.86
N TYR A 96 31.93 -26.30 9.46
CA TYR A 96 31.71 -26.09 10.90
C TYR A 96 31.54 -27.39 11.70
N ASN A 97 31.82 -28.55 11.10
CA ASN A 97 31.59 -29.88 11.69
C ASN A 97 30.13 -30.06 12.18
N LEU A 98 29.18 -29.57 11.39
CA LEU A 98 27.75 -29.68 11.62
C LEU A 98 27.11 -30.64 10.61
N LYS A 99 25.98 -31.20 10.99
CA LYS A 99 25.10 -32.02 10.17
C LYS A 99 23.77 -31.32 9.98
N ARG A 100 22.93 -31.86 9.08
CA ARG A 100 21.56 -31.35 8.86
C ARG A 100 20.74 -31.33 10.16
N GLU A 101 20.91 -32.33 11.02
CA GLU A 101 20.19 -32.45 12.31
C GLU A 101 20.62 -31.42 13.36
N ASP A 102 21.76 -30.77 13.18
CA ASP A 102 22.25 -29.70 14.07
C ASP A 102 21.67 -28.32 13.71
N ILE A 103 20.93 -28.21 12.60
CA ILE A 103 20.34 -26.96 12.12
C ILE A 103 18.83 -27.06 12.13
N PHE A 104 18.17 -26.13 12.80
CA PHE A 104 16.74 -25.93 12.70
C PHE A 104 16.42 -25.09 11.46
N ILE A 105 15.63 -25.61 10.51
CA ILE A 105 15.21 -24.85 9.32
C ILE A 105 13.72 -24.57 9.36
N THR A 106 13.37 -23.28 9.25
CA THR A 106 11.99 -22.81 9.11
C THR A 106 11.72 -22.32 7.69
N SER A 107 10.66 -22.80 7.05
CA SER A 107 10.12 -22.19 5.82
C SER A 107 8.62 -21.92 5.95
N LYS A 108 8.04 -21.23 4.97
CA LYS A 108 6.66 -20.74 5.02
C LYS A 108 5.96 -20.85 3.68
N LEU A 109 4.71 -21.27 3.76
CA LEU A 109 3.76 -21.38 2.66
C LEU A 109 3.42 -20.00 2.07
N ILE A 110 3.41 -19.83 0.74
CA ILE A 110 3.05 -18.54 0.11
C ILE A 110 1.56 -18.20 0.29
N SER A 111 1.21 -16.92 0.49
CA SER A 111 -0.19 -16.50 0.74
C SER A 111 -1.18 -16.74 -0.41
N GLN A 112 -0.72 -17.04 -1.62
CA GLN A 112 -1.59 -17.40 -2.76
C GLN A 112 -2.12 -18.85 -2.69
N SER A 113 -1.59 -19.65 -1.78
CA SER A 113 -1.68 -21.13 -1.83
C SER A 113 -2.86 -21.76 -1.09
N GLY A 114 -3.68 -20.98 -0.38
CA GLY A 114 -4.70 -21.55 0.53
C GLY A 114 -5.90 -22.20 -0.16
N LYS A 115 -6.00 -22.19 -1.50
CA LYS A 115 -7.22 -22.60 -2.21
C LYS A 115 -7.40 -24.12 -2.35
N ASP A 116 -6.31 -24.90 -2.29
CA ASP A 116 -6.29 -26.34 -2.56
C ASP A 116 -5.19 -27.05 -1.75
N GLU A 117 -5.53 -28.15 -1.08
CA GLU A 117 -4.60 -28.97 -0.28
C GLU A 117 -3.46 -29.53 -1.13
N ALA A 118 -3.74 -29.96 -2.37
CA ALA A 118 -2.73 -30.51 -3.27
C ALA A 118 -1.65 -29.47 -3.65
N PHE A 119 -2.06 -28.21 -3.79
CA PHE A 119 -1.12 -27.13 -4.04
C PHE A 119 -0.23 -26.83 -2.82
N VAL A 120 -0.78 -26.91 -1.61
CA VAL A 120 0.00 -26.77 -0.37
C VAL A 120 1.05 -27.88 -0.28
N GLU A 121 0.69 -29.12 -0.57
CA GLU A 121 1.62 -30.25 -0.65
C GLU A 121 2.72 -29.99 -1.69
N GLN A 122 2.36 -29.53 -2.89
CA GLN A 122 3.33 -29.19 -3.93
C GLN A 122 4.32 -28.12 -3.46
N MET A 123 3.86 -27.09 -2.76
CA MET A 123 4.73 -26.02 -2.27
C MET A 123 5.69 -26.50 -1.17
N VAL A 124 5.23 -27.36 -0.25
CA VAL A 124 6.12 -27.97 0.75
C VAL A 124 7.18 -28.84 0.09
N ARG A 125 6.81 -29.69 -0.87
CA ARG A 125 7.75 -30.52 -1.63
C ARG A 125 8.76 -29.67 -2.40
N LYS A 126 8.32 -28.54 -2.96
CA LYS A 126 9.21 -27.58 -3.62
C LYS A 126 10.19 -26.94 -2.63
N SER A 127 9.74 -26.54 -1.44
CA SER A 127 10.63 -26.03 -0.38
C SER A 127 11.67 -27.07 0.03
N LEU A 128 11.28 -28.34 0.23
CA LEU A 128 12.20 -29.44 0.53
C LEU A 128 13.25 -29.63 -0.57
N ALA A 129 12.82 -29.64 -1.83
CA ALA A 129 13.71 -29.75 -2.99
C ALA A 129 14.69 -28.57 -3.09
N ASN A 130 14.20 -27.34 -2.95
CA ASN A 130 15.03 -26.13 -2.97
C ASN A 130 16.05 -26.14 -1.83
N LEU A 131 15.62 -26.47 -0.60
CA LEU A 131 16.50 -26.57 0.56
C LEU A 131 17.38 -27.82 0.54
N GLN A 132 17.16 -28.72 -0.43
CA GLN A 132 17.89 -29.97 -0.65
C GLN A 132 17.95 -30.83 0.61
N THR A 133 16.80 -31.02 1.26
CA THR A 133 16.65 -31.79 2.49
C THR A 133 15.34 -32.57 2.51
N ASP A 134 15.33 -33.71 3.21
CA ASP A 134 14.16 -34.59 3.28
C ASP A 134 13.11 -34.15 4.32
N TYR A 135 13.48 -33.25 5.24
CA TYR A 135 12.56 -32.71 6.24
C TYR A 135 12.82 -31.24 6.58
N LEU A 136 11.79 -30.56 7.08
CA LEU A 136 11.89 -29.24 7.71
C LEU A 136 11.54 -29.33 9.20
N ASP A 137 12.25 -28.55 10.01
CA ASP A 137 12.04 -28.52 11.45
C ASP A 137 10.74 -27.78 11.80
N LEU A 138 10.43 -26.74 11.02
CA LEU A 138 9.20 -25.96 11.12
C LEU A 138 8.70 -25.49 9.76
N TYR A 139 7.41 -25.67 9.49
CA TYR A 139 6.75 -25.04 8.33
C TYR A 139 5.54 -24.23 8.76
N LEU A 140 5.47 -22.98 8.31
CA LEU A 140 4.42 -22.04 8.74
C LEU A 140 3.45 -21.70 7.61
N ILE A 141 2.16 -21.53 7.95
CA ILE A 141 1.26 -20.74 7.12
C ILE A 141 1.68 -19.27 7.25
N HIS A 142 2.21 -18.66 6.18
CA HIS A 142 2.83 -17.33 6.26
C HIS A 142 1.82 -16.20 6.55
N TRP A 143 0.57 -16.33 6.10
CA TRP A 143 -0.45 -15.30 6.27
C TRP A 143 -1.82 -15.94 6.55
N PRO A 144 -2.66 -15.38 7.45
CA PRO A 144 -3.99 -15.93 7.75
C PRO A 144 -5.01 -15.78 6.62
N GLY A 145 -4.74 -14.96 5.59
CA GLY A 145 -5.62 -14.78 4.44
C GLY A 145 -5.02 -15.30 3.13
N VAL A 146 -5.85 -15.36 2.09
CA VAL A 146 -5.41 -15.68 0.73
C VAL A 146 -5.10 -14.40 -0.05
N SER A 147 -3.96 -14.36 -0.73
CA SER A 147 -3.60 -13.22 -1.59
C SER A 147 -4.62 -13.03 -2.71
N GLY A 148 -5.05 -11.78 -2.94
CA GLY A 148 -6.12 -11.45 -3.87
C GLY A 148 -7.53 -11.69 -3.31
N MET A 149 -7.64 -12.12 -2.05
CA MET A 149 -8.89 -12.24 -1.31
C MET A 149 -8.92 -11.25 -0.13
N GLN A 150 -10.10 -10.72 0.10
CA GLN A 150 -10.50 -9.93 1.24
C GLN A 150 -10.18 -10.68 2.57
N VAL A 151 -9.56 -10.10 3.61
CA VAL A 151 -9.08 -10.83 4.81
C VAL A 151 -10.20 -11.37 5.73
N THR A 152 -11.32 -10.68 5.83
CA THR A 152 -12.55 -11.09 6.50
C THR A 152 -13.45 -11.98 5.65
N HIS A 153 -13.16 -12.15 4.34
CA HIS A 153 -13.91 -13.05 3.47
C HIS A 153 -14.10 -14.42 4.16
N PRO A 154 -15.34 -14.94 4.25
CA PRO A 154 -15.65 -16.13 5.05
C PRO A 154 -14.86 -17.37 4.58
N ASP A 155 -14.57 -17.47 3.27
CA ASP A 155 -13.76 -18.56 2.74
C ASP A 155 -12.31 -18.58 3.26
N ASN A 156 -11.76 -17.49 3.83
CA ASN A 156 -10.45 -17.60 4.46
C ASN A 156 -10.44 -18.61 5.61
N VAL A 157 -11.56 -18.80 6.30
CA VAL A 157 -11.71 -19.86 7.32
C VAL A 157 -11.48 -21.22 6.67
N LYS A 158 -12.17 -21.47 5.55
CA LYS A 158 -12.04 -22.70 4.76
C LYS A 158 -10.61 -22.90 4.25
N TYR A 159 -9.96 -21.85 3.77
CA TYR A 159 -8.61 -21.93 3.20
C TYR A 159 -7.52 -22.08 4.26
N ARG A 160 -7.70 -21.48 5.44
CA ARG A 160 -6.86 -21.78 6.61
C ARG A 160 -6.98 -23.23 7.02
N ALA A 161 -8.22 -23.76 7.09
CA ALA A 161 -8.47 -25.16 7.41
C ALA A 161 -7.83 -26.11 6.37
N ALA A 162 -8.00 -25.84 5.07
CA ALA A 162 -7.38 -26.63 4.00
C ALA A 162 -5.85 -26.61 4.10
N SER A 163 -5.26 -25.43 4.32
CA SER A 163 -3.81 -25.31 4.52
C SER A 163 -3.34 -26.10 5.74
N TRP A 164 -4.07 -26.01 6.86
CA TRP A 164 -3.76 -26.74 8.08
C TRP A 164 -3.89 -28.25 7.92
N ASN A 165 -4.92 -28.72 7.20
CA ASN A 165 -5.12 -30.14 6.89
C ASN A 165 -3.95 -30.72 6.09
N ALA A 166 -3.54 -30.02 5.02
CA ALA A 166 -2.42 -30.44 4.19
C ALA A 166 -1.10 -30.48 4.99
N LEU A 167 -0.81 -29.44 5.78
CA LEU A 167 0.38 -29.42 6.64
C LEU A 167 0.32 -30.51 7.72
N SER A 168 -0.85 -30.77 8.30
CA SER A 168 -1.07 -31.84 9.27
C SER A 168 -0.80 -33.22 8.68
N LYS A 169 -1.24 -33.46 7.44
CA LYS A 169 -0.94 -34.68 6.69
C LYS A 169 0.58 -34.85 6.49
N LEU A 170 1.25 -33.82 5.98
CA LEU A 170 2.69 -33.83 5.72
C LEU A 170 3.53 -33.98 6.99
N GLN A 171 3.05 -33.47 8.12
CA GLN A 171 3.68 -33.71 9.42
C GLN A 171 3.60 -35.20 9.81
N ARG A 172 2.45 -35.86 9.62
CA ARG A 172 2.30 -37.30 9.87
C ARG A 172 3.14 -38.16 8.93
N GLU A 173 3.39 -37.69 7.71
CA GLU A 173 4.31 -38.32 6.76
C GLU A 173 5.79 -38.16 7.15
N GLY A 174 6.10 -37.30 8.12
CA GLY A 174 7.45 -37.14 8.69
C GLY A 174 8.36 -36.16 7.96
N CYS A 175 7.91 -35.50 6.88
CA CYS A 175 8.71 -34.49 6.19
C CYS A 175 8.65 -33.10 6.85
N LEU A 176 7.72 -32.89 7.78
CA LEU A 176 7.66 -31.73 8.66
C LEU A 176 7.71 -32.19 10.11
N ARG A 177 8.68 -31.74 10.91
CA ARG A 177 8.74 -32.07 12.35
C ARG A 177 7.68 -31.31 13.13
N SER A 178 7.59 -30.01 12.87
CA SER A 178 6.60 -29.12 13.47
C SER A 178 5.91 -28.26 12.41
N ILE A 179 4.65 -27.92 12.65
CA ILE A 179 3.89 -26.99 11.82
C ILE A 179 3.35 -25.85 12.68
N GLY A 180 3.20 -24.67 12.07
CA GLY A 180 2.76 -23.48 12.78
C GLY A 180 2.17 -22.44 11.85
N VAL A 181 2.04 -21.23 12.37
CA VAL A 181 1.44 -20.11 11.66
C VAL A 181 2.27 -18.83 11.81
N SER A 182 2.04 -17.86 10.94
CA SER A 182 2.63 -16.53 11.03
C SER A 182 1.56 -15.47 10.79
N ASN A 183 1.64 -14.38 11.56
CA ASN A 183 0.70 -13.26 11.52
C ASN A 183 -0.72 -13.58 12.02
N TYR A 184 -0.87 -14.63 12.83
CA TYR A 184 -2.18 -15.01 13.38
C TYR A 184 -2.46 -14.22 14.65
N THR A 185 -3.68 -13.67 14.72
CA THR A 185 -4.21 -13.01 15.93
C THR A 185 -4.87 -14.04 16.84
N VAL A 186 -5.24 -13.64 18.06
CA VAL A 186 -6.02 -14.49 18.98
C VAL A 186 -7.30 -15.03 18.32
N LYS A 187 -7.98 -14.22 17.49
CA LYS A 187 -9.16 -14.66 16.73
C LYS A 187 -8.82 -15.83 15.81
N HIS A 188 -7.76 -15.70 15.01
CA HIS A 188 -7.36 -16.74 14.06
C HIS A 188 -6.88 -18.01 14.78
N LEU A 189 -6.17 -17.87 15.89
CA LEU A 189 -5.72 -19.01 16.68
C LEU A 189 -6.90 -19.76 17.32
N LYS A 190 -7.89 -19.05 17.89
CA LYS A 190 -9.11 -19.67 18.42
C LYS A 190 -9.86 -20.48 17.37
N GLU A 191 -10.01 -19.91 16.17
CA GLU A 191 -10.65 -20.58 15.05
C GLU A 191 -9.90 -21.86 14.66
N MET A 192 -8.58 -21.78 14.51
CA MET A 192 -7.77 -22.93 14.14
C MET A 192 -7.76 -24.01 15.23
N LEU A 193 -7.70 -23.64 16.51
CA LEU A 193 -7.78 -24.58 17.63
C LEU A 193 -9.12 -25.31 17.70
N ALA A 194 -10.20 -24.70 17.22
CA ALA A 194 -11.51 -25.36 17.14
C ALA A 194 -11.53 -26.52 16.12
N ASP A 195 -10.64 -26.50 15.11
CA ASP A 195 -10.55 -27.56 14.09
C ASP A 195 -9.09 -27.92 13.72
N CYS A 196 -8.22 -28.09 14.72
CA CYS A 196 -6.79 -28.32 14.48
C CYS A 196 -6.43 -29.80 14.20
N LYS A 197 -7.43 -30.68 14.05
CA LYS A 197 -7.27 -32.14 13.85
C LYS A 197 -6.33 -32.82 14.86
N GLY A 198 -6.33 -32.33 16.10
CA GLY A 198 -5.47 -32.82 17.19
C GLY A 198 -4.02 -32.32 17.15
N ILE A 199 -3.64 -31.50 16.16
CA ILE A 199 -2.30 -30.92 16.03
C ILE A 199 -2.40 -29.43 16.35
N VAL A 200 -1.98 -29.06 17.55
CA VAL A 200 -1.89 -27.65 17.96
C VAL A 200 -0.68 -27.01 17.24
N PRO A 201 -0.79 -25.76 16.74
CA PRO A 201 0.35 -25.07 16.15
C PRO A 201 1.52 -24.99 17.12
N ALA A 202 2.71 -25.38 16.66
CA ALA A 202 3.91 -25.32 17.49
C ALA A 202 4.38 -23.89 17.70
N VAL A 203 4.24 -23.04 16.67
CA VAL A 203 4.77 -21.67 16.63
C VAL A 203 3.74 -20.70 16.04
N ASN A 204 3.66 -19.49 16.60
CA ASN A 204 3.08 -18.32 15.94
C ASN A 204 4.15 -17.22 15.77
N GLN A 205 4.58 -17.00 14.52
CA GLN A 205 5.58 -16.00 14.17
C GLN A 205 4.93 -14.65 13.83
N VAL A 206 5.18 -13.59 14.60
CA VAL A 206 4.52 -12.28 14.46
C VAL A 206 5.52 -11.12 14.59
N GLU A 207 5.10 -9.93 14.13
CA GLU A 207 5.82 -8.69 14.42
C GLU A 207 5.76 -8.44 15.93
N TRP A 208 6.94 -8.23 16.54
CA TRP A 208 7.04 -8.12 17.98
C TRP A 208 8.25 -7.29 18.41
N HIS A 209 7.98 -6.14 19.02
CA HIS A 209 8.96 -5.18 19.53
C HIS A 209 8.25 -4.20 20.49
N PRO A 210 8.97 -3.34 21.25
CA PRO A 210 8.36 -2.43 22.23
C PRO A 210 7.22 -1.53 21.71
N TYR A 211 7.33 -0.95 20.50
CA TYR A 211 6.23 -0.19 19.88
C TYR A 211 4.99 -1.02 19.52
N TYR A 212 5.12 -2.35 19.43
CA TYR A 212 4.05 -3.26 19.04
C TYR A 212 3.99 -4.50 19.97
N TYR A 213 3.93 -4.22 21.26
CA TYR A 213 3.75 -5.23 22.31
C TYR A 213 2.28 -5.68 22.43
N GLN A 214 2.00 -6.98 22.32
CA GLN A 214 0.64 -7.53 22.37
C GLN A 214 0.49 -8.56 23.51
N PRO A 215 0.33 -8.12 24.77
CA PRO A 215 0.32 -9.00 25.94
C PRO A 215 -0.77 -10.09 25.86
N GLU A 216 -1.94 -9.76 25.32
CA GLU A 216 -3.05 -10.70 25.15
C GLU A 216 -2.70 -11.86 24.21
N LEU A 217 -1.95 -11.59 23.13
CA LEU A 217 -1.52 -12.63 22.19
C LEU A 217 -0.45 -13.54 22.82
N LEU A 218 0.50 -12.94 23.54
CA LEU A 218 1.55 -13.68 24.23
C LEU A 218 0.96 -14.64 25.26
N GLU A 219 0.04 -14.15 26.09
CA GLU A 219 -0.60 -14.96 27.12
C GLU A 219 -1.46 -16.07 26.52
N PHE A 220 -2.22 -15.76 25.46
CA PHE A 220 -2.99 -16.77 24.75
C PHE A 220 -2.09 -17.88 24.17
N CYS A 221 -0.98 -17.52 23.53
CA CYS A 221 -0.03 -18.49 22.99
C CYS A 221 0.54 -19.38 24.11
N ARG A 222 0.94 -18.81 25.26
CA ARG A 222 1.45 -19.58 26.41
C ARG A 222 0.44 -20.58 26.95
N GLN A 223 -0.81 -20.16 27.15
CA GLN A 223 -1.88 -21.02 27.68
C GLN A 223 -2.16 -22.23 26.79
N HIS A 224 -1.91 -22.11 25.49
CA HIS A 224 -2.12 -23.18 24.51
C HIS A 224 -0.82 -23.90 24.11
N GLY A 225 0.31 -23.62 24.78
CA GLY A 225 1.61 -24.24 24.45
C GLY A 225 2.10 -23.89 23.05
N ILE A 226 1.74 -22.72 22.52
CA ILE A 226 2.18 -22.19 21.22
C ILE A 226 3.38 -21.28 21.49
N PHE A 227 4.52 -21.57 20.88
CA PHE A 227 5.71 -20.73 21.01
C PHE A 227 5.58 -19.46 20.16
N LEU A 228 5.83 -18.29 20.74
CA LEU A 228 5.78 -17.02 20.01
C LEU A 228 7.18 -16.67 19.49
N GLN A 229 7.26 -16.31 18.21
CA GLN A 229 8.52 -15.93 17.57
C GLN A 229 8.41 -14.55 16.92
N ALA A 230 9.32 -13.66 17.29
CA ALA A 230 9.41 -12.28 16.84
C ALA A 230 10.16 -12.18 15.50
N TYR A 231 9.54 -11.50 14.55
CA TYR A 231 10.24 -10.83 13.45
C TYR A 231 10.16 -9.30 13.62
N SER A 232 10.98 -8.56 12.87
CA SER A 232 11.07 -7.09 12.95
C SER A 232 11.36 -6.54 14.35
N SER A 233 12.08 -7.30 15.20
CA SER A 233 12.44 -6.88 16.56
C SER A 233 13.26 -5.59 16.63
N LEU A 234 13.94 -5.24 15.53
CA LEU A 234 14.74 -4.03 15.38
C LEU A 234 14.02 -2.91 14.60
N GLY A 235 12.74 -3.10 14.28
CA GLY A 235 11.98 -2.26 13.36
C GLY A 235 12.25 -2.56 11.88
N SER A 236 11.99 -1.59 11.00
CA SER A 236 12.27 -1.72 9.56
C SER A 236 13.74 -1.42 9.24
N SER A 237 14.29 -2.08 8.22
CA SER A 237 15.63 -1.81 7.66
C SER A 237 15.82 -0.35 7.27
N ASN A 238 14.74 0.36 6.94
CA ASN A 238 14.75 1.72 6.39
C ASN A 238 14.60 2.81 7.46
N THR A 239 14.40 2.45 8.72
CA THR A 239 14.13 3.40 9.80
C THR A 239 14.97 3.07 11.03
N ALA A 240 15.44 4.10 11.71
CA ALA A 240 16.14 3.96 12.99
C ALA A 240 15.25 4.29 14.19
N GLU A 241 13.99 4.69 13.98
CA GLU A 241 13.11 5.26 15.02
C GLU A 241 12.96 4.42 16.28
N LEU A 242 12.93 3.08 16.18
CA LEU A 242 12.88 2.20 17.36
C LEU A 242 14.24 2.11 18.06
N ARG A 243 15.33 2.11 17.30
CA ARG A 243 16.69 2.03 17.84
C ARG A 243 17.13 3.38 18.43
N GLU A 244 16.57 4.48 17.96
CA GLU A 244 16.85 5.85 18.39
C GLU A 244 15.86 6.38 19.44
N ASP A 245 14.86 5.58 19.83
CA ASP A 245 13.93 5.94 20.90
C ASP A 245 14.67 6.26 22.20
N GLU A 246 14.29 7.37 22.85
CA GLU A 246 14.97 7.87 24.05
C GLU A 246 14.94 6.87 25.20
N THR A 247 13.85 6.10 25.35
CA THR A 247 13.72 5.08 26.38
C THR A 247 14.63 3.89 26.07
N VAL A 248 14.64 3.43 24.82
CA VAL A 248 15.52 2.33 24.38
C VAL A 248 16.99 2.72 24.58
N GLN A 249 17.37 3.93 24.18
CA GLN A 249 18.72 4.47 24.36
C GLN A 249 19.11 4.59 25.84
N SER A 250 18.21 5.09 26.68
CA SER A 250 18.41 5.22 28.12
C SER A 250 18.63 3.86 28.78
N VAL A 251 17.79 2.86 28.46
CA VAL A 251 17.94 1.49 28.97
C VAL A 251 19.25 0.87 28.50
N ALA A 252 19.58 0.99 27.21
CA ALA A 252 20.83 0.48 26.63
C ALA A 252 22.07 1.05 27.34
N LYS A 253 22.08 2.37 27.55
CA LYS A 253 23.14 3.05 28.31
C LYS A 253 23.23 2.54 29.75
N SER A 254 22.10 2.37 30.43
CA SER A 254 22.07 1.87 31.81
C SER A 254 22.64 0.45 31.95
N LEU A 255 22.46 -0.38 30.92
CA LEU A 255 22.91 -1.77 30.89
C LEU A 255 24.31 -1.95 30.25
N GLN A 256 24.93 -0.87 29.77
CA GLN A 256 26.18 -0.92 28.97
C GLN A 256 26.06 -1.86 27.77
N LYS A 257 24.91 -1.81 27.09
CA LYS A 257 24.59 -2.60 25.89
C LYS A 257 24.19 -1.68 24.74
N THR A 258 24.10 -2.24 23.54
CA THR A 258 23.58 -1.51 22.39
C THR A 258 22.05 -1.53 22.36
N PRO A 259 21.39 -0.54 21.72
CA PRO A 259 19.95 -0.58 21.49
C PRO A 259 19.49 -1.87 20.81
N VAL A 260 20.28 -2.39 19.86
CA VAL A 260 20.01 -3.65 19.17
C VAL A 260 19.95 -4.81 20.16
N GLN A 261 20.95 -4.94 21.03
CA GLN A 261 21.00 -5.98 22.04
C GLN A 261 19.83 -5.89 23.02
N VAL A 262 19.48 -4.68 23.48
CA VAL A 262 18.34 -4.46 24.38
C VAL A 262 17.03 -4.88 23.71
N LEU A 263 16.78 -4.49 22.46
CA LEU A 263 15.54 -4.83 21.75
C LEU A 263 15.41 -6.34 21.53
N LEU A 264 16.48 -7.03 21.15
CA LEU A 264 16.49 -8.49 20.99
C LEU A 264 16.32 -9.20 22.32
N ARG A 265 17.04 -8.75 23.36
CA ARG A 265 16.94 -9.34 24.70
C ARG A 265 15.57 -9.12 25.32
N TRP A 266 14.91 -7.99 25.06
CA TRP A 266 13.55 -7.71 25.52
C TRP A 266 12.54 -8.76 25.07
N ALA A 267 12.66 -9.28 23.84
CA ALA A 267 11.83 -10.40 23.40
C ALA A 267 12.19 -11.72 24.12
N ILE A 268 13.49 -12.03 24.24
CA ILE A 268 13.97 -13.23 24.93
C ILE A 268 13.57 -13.27 26.41
N GLU A 269 13.55 -12.13 27.09
CA GLU A 269 13.12 -12.00 28.50
C GLU A 269 11.65 -12.43 28.71
N GLN A 270 10.87 -12.45 27.62
CA GLN A 270 9.48 -12.87 27.59
C GLN A 270 9.33 -14.30 27.04
N GLU A 271 10.43 -15.04 26.87
CA GLU A 271 10.48 -16.34 26.20
C GLU A 271 9.96 -16.29 24.75
N VAL A 272 10.12 -15.14 24.09
CA VAL A 272 9.79 -14.97 22.66
C VAL A 272 11.06 -15.17 21.85
N GLY A 273 11.03 -16.10 20.89
CA GLY A 273 12.16 -16.32 19.98
C GLY A 273 12.38 -15.12 19.07
N ILE A 274 13.59 -14.90 18.57
CA ILE A 274 13.96 -13.75 17.75
C ILE A 274 14.54 -14.18 16.41
N LEU A 275 14.27 -13.39 15.36
CA LEU A 275 14.77 -13.62 14.00
C LEU A 275 15.52 -12.38 13.46
N PRO A 276 16.59 -11.91 14.12
CA PRO A 276 17.36 -10.79 13.57
C PRO A 276 17.92 -11.13 12.19
N LYS A 277 17.85 -10.15 11.29
CA LYS A 277 18.44 -10.22 9.95
C LYS A 277 19.61 -9.25 9.89
N ALA A 278 20.74 -9.70 9.34
CA ALA A 278 21.91 -8.86 9.09
C ALA A 278 22.66 -9.33 7.83
N ARG A 279 23.48 -8.44 7.25
CA ARG A 279 24.34 -8.76 6.09
C ARG A 279 25.84 -8.64 6.41
N SER A 280 26.21 -7.81 7.39
CA SER A 280 27.59 -7.66 7.82
C SER A 280 27.91 -8.62 8.98
N ARG A 281 29.16 -9.08 9.01
CA ARG A 281 29.68 -9.92 10.10
C ARG A 281 29.53 -9.26 11.46
N ASP A 282 29.81 -7.96 11.55
CA ASP A 282 29.74 -7.21 12.81
C ASP A 282 28.33 -7.16 13.40
N HIS A 283 27.31 -6.89 12.58
CA HIS A 283 25.91 -6.91 13.06
C HIS A 283 25.46 -8.33 13.42
N ILE A 284 25.90 -9.35 12.67
CA ILE A 284 25.61 -10.75 13.02
C ILE A 284 26.19 -11.08 14.39
N GLN A 285 27.43 -10.64 14.67
CA GLN A 285 28.08 -10.84 15.96
C GLN A 285 27.44 -10.01 17.09
N GLU A 286 26.99 -8.78 16.80
CA GLU A 286 26.26 -7.95 17.76
C GLU A 286 24.95 -8.61 18.20
N ASN A 287 24.20 -9.16 17.23
CA ASN A 287 22.90 -9.79 17.45
C ASN A 287 22.93 -11.02 18.36
N VAL A 288 24.10 -11.66 18.52
CA VAL A 288 24.27 -12.84 19.38
C VAL A 288 24.78 -12.50 20.78
N GLY A 289 25.22 -11.26 21.03
CA GLY A 289 25.76 -10.78 22.30
C GLY A 289 24.70 -10.54 23.38
N LEU A 290 23.80 -11.50 23.62
CA LEU A 290 22.59 -11.35 24.44
C LEU A 290 22.71 -11.93 25.86
N GLU A 291 23.94 -12.15 26.33
CA GLU A 291 24.29 -12.66 27.67
C GLU A 291 24.18 -11.57 28.74
N PHE A 292 22.94 -11.13 28.99
CA PHE A 292 22.58 -10.22 30.07
C PHE A 292 21.07 -10.34 30.35
N GLU A 293 20.61 -9.76 31.45
CA GLU A 293 19.20 -9.69 31.82
C GLU A 293 18.73 -8.23 31.84
N ILE A 294 17.46 -8.01 31.52
CA ILE A 294 16.85 -6.68 31.64
C ILE A 294 16.05 -6.65 32.95
N PRO A 295 16.40 -5.79 33.92
CA PRO A 295 15.67 -5.74 35.18
C PRO A 295 14.20 -5.32 34.99
N ALA A 296 13.34 -5.73 35.92
CA ALA A 296 11.89 -5.60 35.81
C ALA A 296 11.40 -4.16 35.56
N GLU A 297 12.05 -3.16 36.16
CA GLU A 297 11.69 -1.75 35.94
C GLU A 297 11.99 -1.28 34.52
N GLN A 298 13.15 -1.66 33.94
CA GLN A 298 13.45 -1.35 32.54
C GLN A 298 12.55 -2.15 31.58
N MET A 299 12.21 -3.41 31.90
CA MET A 299 11.21 -4.16 31.14
C MET A 299 9.86 -3.45 31.10
N LYS A 300 9.41 -2.91 32.25
CA LYS A 300 8.17 -2.12 32.35
C LYS A 300 8.23 -0.84 31.51
N GLN A 301 9.36 -0.14 31.53
CA GLN A 301 9.58 1.05 30.68
C GLN A 301 9.46 0.71 29.19
N LEU A 302 10.14 -0.35 28.74
CA LEU A 302 10.08 -0.79 27.34
C LEU A 302 8.68 -1.24 26.93
N ASN A 303 7.98 -2.00 27.78
CA ASN A 303 6.60 -2.43 27.52
C ASN A 303 5.63 -1.24 27.37
N GLY A 304 5.87 -0.14 28.09
CA GLY A 304 5.06 1.08 28.03
C GLY A 304 5.18 1.86 26.71
N LEU A 305 6.20 1.59 25.89
CA LEU A 305 6.37 2.27 24.58
C LEU A 305 5.25 1.95 23.58
N ARG A 306 4.50 0.86 23.80
CA ARG A 306 3.30 0.54 23.03
C ARG A 306 2.26 1.66 23.12
N ASP A 307 2.06 2.22 24.31
CA ASP A 307 0.96 3.16 24.60
C ASP A 307 1.22 4.55 24.02
N SER A 308 2.47 4.88 23.72
CA SER A 308 2.87 6.17 23.13
C SER A 308 2.91 6.16 21.60
N VAL A 309 3.17 5.02 20.96
CA VAL A 309 3.46 4.96 19.51
C VAL A 309 2.53 4.02 18.73
N GLY A 310 2.19 2.84 19.27
CA GLY A 310 1.27 1.87 18.63
C GLY A 310 1.60 1.52 17.16
N HIS A 311 2.88 1.53 16.77
CA HIS A 311 3.30 1.48 15.36
C HIS A 311 3.74 0.08 14.93
N LYS A 312 3.25 -0.37 13.76
CA LYS A 312 3.79 -1.53 13.02
C LYS A 312 4.79 -1.07 11.96
N PHE A 313 5.94 -1.75 11.88
CA PHE A 313 6.93 -1.61 10.82
C PHE A 313 6.66 -2.51 9.61
N ALA A 314 6.05 -3.68 9.82
CA ALA A 314 5.54 -4.49 8.73
C ALA A 314 4.16 -3.98 8.30
N TRP A 315 3.88 -4.06 6.99
CA TRP A 315 2.71 -3.54 6.27
C TRP A 315 1.66 -2.79 7.12
N ASN A 316 1.65 -1.46 7.00
CA ASN A 316 0.54 -0.61 7.43
C ASN A 316 0.21 0.41 6.32
N PRO A 317 -0.95 0.28 5.64
CA PRO A 317 -1.35 1.19 4.56
C PRO A 317 -1.76 2.60 5.02
N GLU A 318 -1.88 2.85 6.32
CA GLU A 318 -2.32 4.12 6.93
C GLU A 318 -1.16 5.07 7.33
N THR A 319 0.09 4.60 7.29
CA THR A 319 1.23 5.30 7.90
C THR A 319 1.52 6.70 7.33
N VAL A 320 1.28 6.94 6.03
CA VAL A 320 1.55 8.27 5.45
C VAL A 320 0.57 9.30 6.00
N PHE A 321 -0.75 9.03 5.95
CA PHE A 321 -1.76 9.97 6.41
C PHE A 321 -1.67 10.22 7.92
N ALA A 322 -1.44 9.17 8.71
CA ALA A 322 -1.23 9.28 10.15
C ALA A 322 -0.04 10.19 10.48
N LYS A 323 1.09 10.06 9.77
CA LYS A 323 2.31 10.87 9.94
C LYS A 323 2.20 12.32 9.45
N LEU A 324 1.17 12.69 8.68
CA LEU A 324 1.00 14.08 8.23
C LEU A 324 0.71 15.05 9.40
N PRO A 325 1.12 16.32 9.29
CA PRO A 325 0.77 17.34 10.28
C PRO A 325 -0.73 17.40 10.59
N LYS A 326 -1.10 17.75 11.82
CA LYS A 326 -2.52 17.90 12.22
C LYS A 326 -3.25 18.99 11.41
N ALA A 327 -2.53 20.00 10.93
CA ALA A 327 -3.10 21.09 10.15
C ALA A 327 -3.74 20.56 8.85
N GLY A 328 -5.03 20.85 8.65
CA GLY A 328 -5.79 20.42 7.47
C GLY A 328 -6.43 19.04 7.58
N LYS A 329 -6.12 18.24 8.61
CA LYS A 329 -6.84 16.99 8.89
C LYS A 329 -8.27 17.30 9.34
N PRO A 330 -9.26 16.45 9.01
CA PRO A 330 -10.64 16.67 9.45
C PRO A 330 -10.74 16.64 10.98
N ASN A 331 -11.69 17.39 11.53
CA ASN A 331 -12.04 17.25 12.94
C ASN A 331 -12.69 15.87 13.21
N GLU A 332 -12.12 15.14 14.16
CA GLU A 332 -12.55 13.78 14.51
C GLU A 332 -13.99 13.68 15.01
N SER A 333 -14.57 14.75 15.54
CA SER A 333 -15.91 14.73 16.15
C SER A 333 -17.05 15.05 15.18
N PHE A 334 -16.78 15.73 14.06
CA PHE A 334 -17.88 16.19 13.17
C PHE A 334 -17.52 16.28 11.68
N GLU A 335 -16.27 16.02 11.28
CA GLU A 335 -15.86 16.08 9.89
C GLU A 335 -15.48 14.70 9.33
N TRP A 336 -15.75 14.52 8.04
CA TRP A 336 -15.31 13.37 7.27
C TRP A 336 -14.62 13.82 5.97
N THR A 337 -13.81 12.94 5.40
CA THR A 337 -13.19 13.15 4.10
C THR A 337 -13.10 11.85 3.32
N ILE A 338 -12.73 11.96 2.06
CA ILE A 338 -12.30 10.84 1.23
C ILE A 338 -10.79 10.97 1.12
N LEU A 339 -10.07 9.86 1.28
CA LEU A 339 -8.66 9.73 0.96
C LEU A 339 -8.50 8.89 -0.30
N SER A 340 -7.60 9.29 -1.17
CA SER A 340 -7.15 8.50 -2.32
C SER A 340 -5.64 8.62 -2.46
N ALA A 341 -5.01 7.59 -3.02
CA ALA A 341 -3.57 7.52 -3.18
C ALA A 341 -3.17 6.84 -4.51
N ILE A 342 -1.95 7.11 -4.95
CA ILE A 342 -1.28 6.38 -6.02
C ILE A 342 -0.07 5.68 -5.39
N VAL A 343 -0.02 4.37 -5.59
CA VAL A 343 0.99 3.47 -5.05
C VAL A 343 1.87 3.02 -6.19
N LEU A 344 3.19 3.14 -6.04
CA LEU A 344 4.17 2.54 -6.91
C LEU A 344 4.53 1.15 -6.37
N VAL A 345 4.50 0.17 -7.26
CA VAL A 345 5.07 -1.15 -7.02
C VAL A 345 6.28 -1.29 -7.91
N THR A 346 7.46 -1.43 -7.32
CA THR A 346 8.69 -1.72 -8.06
C THR A 346 8.98 -3.22 -8.02
N PRO A 347 9.55 -3.79 -9.10
CA PRO A 347 9.89 -5.20 -9.10
C PRO A 347 11.13 -5.43 -8.23
N ALA A 348 11.30 -6.66 -7.76
CA ALA A 348 12.53 -7.06 -7.09
C ALA A 348 13.71 -6.94 -8.08
N HIS A 349 14.74 -6.17 -7.74
CA HIS A 349 15.98 -6.06 -8.50
C HIS A 349 17.16 -6.40 -7.60
N GLN A 350 18.12 -7.21 -8.09
CA GLN A 350 19.42 -7.54 -7.48
C GLN A 350 19.50 -7.26 -5.96
N ALA A 351 19.05 -8.22 -5.14
CA ALA A 351 19.10 -8.17 -3.66
C ALA A 351 18.08 -7.27 -2.92
N ALA A 352 17.10 -6.64 -3.59
CA ALA A 352 15.95 -5.97 -2.96
C ALA A 352 14.61 -6.62 -3.37
N PRO A 353 13.62 -6.78 -2.45
CA PRO A 353 12.29 -7.29 -2.78
C PRO A 353 11.51 -6.26 -3.61
N SER A 354 10.33 -6.66 -4.09
CA SER A 354 9.36 -5.70 -4.62
C SER A 354 8.99 -4.68 -3.55
N ASP A 355 9.23 -3.40 -3.81
CA ASP A 355 8.86 -2.30 -2.93
C ASP A 355 7.46 -1.79 -3.29
N ILE A 356 6.63 -1.57 -2.26
CA ILE A 356 5.28 -1.02 -2.41
C ILE A 356 5.24 0.28 -1.63
N ARG A 357 5.13 1.40 -2.35
CA ARG A 357 5.26 2.73 -1.76
C ARG A 357 4.17 3.67 -2.24
N VAL A 358 3.56 4.39 -1.30
CA VAL A 358 2.66 5.50 -1.65
C VAL A 358 3.52 6.64 -2.21
N VAL A 359 3.26 7.06 -3.45
CA VAL A 359 4.01 8.15 -4.10
C VAL A 359 3.21 9.45 -4.20
N ALA A 360 1.89 9.35 -4.06
CA ALA A 360 1.00 10.49 -4.04
C ALA A 360 -0.27 10.19 -3.25
N LEU A 361 -0.79 11.20 -2.55
CA LEU A 361 -1.99 11.11 -1.73
C LEU A 361 -2.79 12.40 -1.83
N GLY A 362 -4.11 12.27 -1.83
CA GLY A 362 -5.06 13.38 -1.79
C GLY A 362 -6.19 13.10 -0.81
N THR A 363 -6.65 14.12 -0.08
CA THR A 363 -7.95 14.08 0.59
C THR A 363 -8.81 15.25 0.15
N GLY A 364 -10.13 15.03 0.10
CA GLY A 364 -11.09 16.10 -0.18
C GLY A 364 -12.29 15.65 -1.01
N THR A 365 -13.31 16.52 -1.04
CA THR A 365 -14.65 16.19 -1.56
C THR A 365 -15.30 17.37 -2.28
N LYS A 366 -14.56 18.46 -2.51
CA LYS A 366 -15.11 19.74 -2.99
C LYS A 366 -14.61 20.08 -4.38
N CYS A 367 -15.41 20.85 -5.11
CA CYS A 367 -15.08 21.36 -6.43
C CYS A 367 -15.49 22.83 -6.51
N LEU A 368 -14.72 23.63 -7.25
CA LEU A 368 -15.05 25.04 -7.47
C LEU A 368 -16.26 25.17 -8.41
N PRO A 369 -17.17 26.12 -8.13
CA PRO A 369 -18.24 26.48 -9.05
C PRO A 369 -17.68 27.15 -10.32
N GLY A 370 -18.48 27.16 -11.40
CA GLY A 370 -18.04 27.64 -12.71
C GLY A 370 -17.55 29.10 -12.73
N ASN A 371 -18.14 29.96 -11.91
CA ASN A 371 -17.79 31.38 -11.77
C ASN A 371 -16.54 31.63 -10.91
N GLU A 372 -16.00 30.61 -10.23
CA GLU A 372 -14.79 30.72 -9.41
C GLU A 372 -13.53 30.14 -10.08
N LEU A 373 -13.68 29.62 -11.30
CA LEU A 373 -12.56 29.05 -12.05
C LEU A 373 -11.57 30.14 -12.44
N SER A 374 -10.28 29.87 -12.24
CA SER A 374 -9.25 30.87 -12.53
C SER A 374 -8.72 30.75 -13.97
N PRO A 375 -8.66 31.85 -14.74
CA PRO A 375 -8.03 31.88 -16.05
C PRO A 375 -6.49 31.83 -15.96
N ARG A 376 -5.89 32.11 -14.78
CA ARG A 376 -4.43 32.13 -14.58
C ARG A 376 -3.84 30.77 -14.22
N GLY A 377 -4.67 29.73 -14.11
CA GLY A 377 -4.21 28.38 -13.76
C GLY A 377 -3.69 28.20 -12.32
N ASP A 378 -3.86 29.22 -11.47
CA ASP A 378 -3.33 29.32 -10.09
C ASP A 378 -4.24 28.68 -9.02
N ARG A 379 -5.44 28.23 -9.41
CA ARG A 379 -6.37 27.48 -8.54
C ARG A 379 -6.55 26.05 -9.03
N VAL A 380 -6.61 25.10 -8.10
CA VAL A 380 -7.09 23.74 -8.38
C VAL A 380 -8.62 23.78 -8.47
N HIS A 381 -9.17 23.36 -9.61
CA HIS A 381 -10.62 23.48 -9.87
C HIS A 381 -11.43 22.38 -9.18
N ASP A 382 -10.82 21.22 -8.97
CA ASP A 382 -11.47 20.04 -8.42
C ASP A 382 -10.55 19.42 -7.37
N SER A 383 -11.01 19.48 -6.13
CA SER A 383 -10.29 19.10 -4.93
C SER A 383 -10.87 17.81 -4.32
N HIS A 384 -11.48 16.97 -5.17
CA HIS A 384 -11.73 15.59 -4.78
C HIS A 384 -10.42 14.82 -4.65
N ALA A 385 -10.38 13.92 -3.66
CA ALA A 385 -9.23 13.11 -3.30
C ALA A 385 -8.55 12.44 -4.50
N GLU A 386 -9.32 11.82 -5.39
CA GLU A 386 -8.83 11.11 -6.58
C GLU A 386 -8.10 12.06 -7.55
N VAL A 387 -8.62 13.28 -7.68
CA VAL A 387 -8.05 14.31 -8.56
C VAL A 387 -6.78 14.89 -7.96
N LEU A 388 -6.77 15.16 -6.66
CA LEU A 388 -5.60 15.66 -5.94
C LEU A 388 -4.46 14.63 -5.98
N ALA A 389 -4.76 13.36 -5.69
CA ALA A 389 -3.81 12.25 -5.76
C ALA A 389 -3.19 12.12 -7.16
N ARG A 390 -4.00 12.14 -8.23
CA ARG A 390 -3.48 12.10 -9.61
C ARG A 390 -2.59 13.30 -9.94
N ARG A 391 -2.93 14.51 -9.49
CA ARG A 391 -2.12 15.71 -9.76
C ARG A 391 -0.80 15.70 -8.97
N ALA A 392 -0.82 15.19 -7.74
CA ALA A 392 0.39 14.90 -6.98
C ALA A 392 1.24 13.83 -7.68
N CYS A 393 0.64 12.76 -8.20
CA CYS A 393 1.36 11.77 -8.98
C CYS A 393 2.02 12.38 -10.23
N VAL A 394 1.36 13.26 -10.97
CA VAL A 394 2.01 13.96 -12.10
C VAL A 394 3.22 14.79 -11.64
N ARG A 395 3.13 15.44 -10.47
CA ARG A 395 4.26 16.15 -9.87
C ARG A 395 5.42 15.21 -9.53
N TYR A 396 5.13 14.03 -8.98
CA TYR A 396 6.10 12.96 -8.73
C TYR A 396 6.77 12.50 -10.04
N LEU A 397 5.99 12.23 -11.09
CA LEU A 397 6.54 11.81 -12.39
C LEU A 397 7.50 12.86 -12.99
N TYR A 398 7.20 14.16 -12.86
CA TYR A 398 8.16 15.20 -13.26
C TYR A 398 9.47 15.15 -12.48
N GLU A 399 9.42 14.96 -11.15
CA GLU A 399 10.63 14.80 -10.33
C GLU A 399 11.45 13.58 -10.78
N GLN A 400 10.78 12.46 -11.07
CA GLN A 400 11.45 11.25 -11.52
C GLN A 400 12.13 11.43 -12.88
N ILE A 401 11.51 12.14 -13.83
CA ILE A 401 12.17 12.48 -15.10
C ILE A 401 13.35 13.43 -14.88
N GLU A 402 13.21 14.43 -14.01
CA GLU A 402 14.31 15.33 -13.64
C GLU A 402 15.48 14.57 -12.99
N GLN A 403 15.19 13.55 -12.18
CA GLN A 403 16.21 12.66 -11.61
C GLN A 403 16.89 11.79 -12.67
N ALA A 404 16.16 11.31 -13.68
CA ALA A 404 16.75 10.60 -14.81
C ALA A 404 17.70 11.48 -15.61
N LEU A 405 17.31 12.74 -15.90
CA LEU A 405 18.17 13.73 -16.55
C LEU A 405 19.44 14.01 -15.73
N LEU A 406 19.32 14.17 -14.41
CA LEU A 406 20.48 14.34 -13.53
C LEU A 406 21.40 13.11 -13.49
N ALA A 407 20.84 11.90 -13.58
CA ALA A 407 21.62 10.67 -13.64
C ALA A 407 22.41 10.56 -14.95
N GLU A 408 21.84 11.02 -16.07
CA GLU A 408 22.53 11.14 -17.36
C GLU A 408 23.72 12.11 -17.29
N GLU A 409 23.65 13.14 -16.42
CA GLU A 409 24.77 14.06 -16.12
C GLU A 409 25.81 13.51 -15.13
N GLY A 410 25.72 12.23 -14.76
CA GLY A 410 26.66 11.58 -13.84
C GLY A 410 26.39 11.85 -12.36
N GLN A 411 25.23 12.40 -11.99
CA GLN A 411 24.83 12.55 -10.59
C GLN A 411 24.20 11.24 -10.06
N PRO A 412 24.48 10.83 -8.81
CA PRO A 412 23.90 9.62 -8.22
C PRO A 412 22.44 9.84 -7.81
N LYS A 413 21.53 9.83 -8.78
CA LYS A 413 20.08 9.95 -8.57
C LYS A 413 19.36 8.75 -9.17
N GLU A 414 18.61 8.04 -8.34
CA GLU A 414 17.74 6.96 -8.80
C GLU A 414 16.46 7.53 -9.40
N SER A 415 16.01 6.95 -10.50
CA SER A 415 14.76 7.28 -11.15
C SER A 415 14.02 6.01 -11.56
N ILE A 416 12.69 6.06 -11.54
CA ILE A 416 11.83 5.00 -12.12
C ILE A 416 11.78 5.03 -13.65
N PHE A 417 12.35 6.05 -14.29
CA PHE A 417 12.39 6.17 -15.74
C PHE A 417 13.76 5.80 -16.29
N GLU A 418 13.75 5.29 -17.51
CA GLU A 418 14.93 5.14 -18.36
C GLU A 418 14.64 5.78 -19.73
N ARG A 419 15.71 6.16 -20.44
CA ARG A 419 15.57 6.74 -21.77
C ARG A 419 15.56 5.64 -22.82
N GLN A 420 14.57 5.66 -23.70
CA GLN A 420 14.49 4.73 -24.82
C GLN A 420 15.64 4.98 -25.81
N THR A 421 16.37 3.93 -26.17
CA THR A 421 17.38 4.01 -27.23
C THR A 421 16.70 4.11 -28.60
N VAL A 422 17.12 5.09 -29.41
CA VAL A 422 16.60 5.29 -30.77
C VAL A 422 17.72 4.98 -31.77
N ALA A 423 17.48 4.02 -32.67
CA ALA A 423 18.40 3.74 -33.77
C ALA A 423 18.51 4.99 -34.67
N GLY A 424 19.72 5.50 -34.86
CA GLY A 424 19.98 6.70 -35.67
C GLY A 424 20.16 8.03 -34.91
N GLY A 425 20.37 8.01 -33.59
CA GLY A 425 20.85 9.17 -32.82
C GLY A 425 19.79 10.19 -32.40
N GLY A 426 18.50 9.93 -32.59
CA GLY A 426 17.43 10.83 -32.14
C GLY A 426 17.28 10.92 -30.61
N CYS A 427 16.65 12.00 -30.13
CA CYS A 427 16.28 12.17 -28.71
C CYS A 427 15.29 11.08 -28.27
N GLY A 428 15.78 10.15 -27.44
CA GLY A 428 14.94 9.12 -26.82
C GLY A 428 13.92 9.70 -25.84
N LYS A 429 12.69 9.18 -25.86
CA LYS A 429 11.67 9.50 -24.86
C LYS A 429 11.87 8.67 -23.58
N PHE A 430 11.31 9.12 -22.46
CA PHE A 430 11.36 8.39 -21.20
C PHE A 430 10.32 7.27 -21.17
N VAL A 431 10.72 6.07 -20.75
CA VAL A 431 9.84 4.92 -20.54
C VAL A 431 9.98 4.47 -19.10
N LEU A 432 8.86 4.03 -18.52
CA LEU A 432 8.85 3.50 -17.17
C LEU A 432 9.71 2.22 -17.16
N LYS A 433 10.63 2.10 -16.20
CA LYS A 433 11.48 0.93 -16.06
C LYS A 433 10.64 -0.34 -15.96
N ASN A 434 11.15 -1.42 -16.55
CA ASN A 434 10.44 -2.69 -16.58
C ASN A 434 10.01 -3.15 -15.17
N GLY A 435 8.84 -3.78 -15.09
CA GLY A 435 8.23 -4.29 -13.86
C GLY A 435 7.71 -3.25 -12.86
N HIS A 436 7.92 -1.95 -13.09
CA HIS A 436 7.30 -0.91 -12.27
C HIS A 436 5.83 -0.77 -12.67
N SER A 437 4.93 -0.69 -11.70
CA SER A 437 3.50 -0.49 -11.92
C SER A 437 2.89 0.51 -10.94
N PHE A 438 1.82 1.17 -11.34
CA PHE A 438 1.08 2.08 -10.47
C PHE A 438 -0.30 1.53 -10.13
N HIS A 439 -0.70 1.67 -8.88
CA HIS A 439 -2.00 1.24 -8.37
C HIS A 439 -2.71 2.42 -7.75
N PHE A 440 -4.02 2.49 -7.93
CA PHE A 440 -4.86 3.53 -7.33
C PHE A 440 -5.55 2.99 -6.10
N PHE A 441 -5.51 3.73 -5.01
CA PHE A 441 -6.24 3.43 -3.78
C PHE A 441 -7.27 4.54 -3.52
N THR A 442 -8.46 4.17 -3.07
CA THR A 442 -9.45 5.14 -2.61
C THR A 442 -10.25 4.60 -1.44
N THR A 443 -10.59 5.49 -0.51
CA THR A 443 -11.39 5.11 0.65
C THR A 443 -12.84 4.87 0.31
N HIS A 444 -13.40 5.48 -0.73
CA HIS A 444 -14.82 5.34 -1.09
C HIS A 444 -14.96 5.16 -2.60
N SER A 445 -16.09 4.60 -3.02
CA SER A 445 -16.49 4.60 -4.44
C SER A 445 -16.37 6.00 -5.04
N PRO A 446 -15.63 6.17 -6.16
CA PRO A 446 -15.53 7.43 -6.86
C PRO A 446 -16.91 7.96 -7.26
N CYS A 447 -17.14 9.26 -7.09
CA CYS A 447 -18.44 9.82 -7.48
C CYS A 447 -18.73 9.60 -8.97
N GLY A 448 -20.00 9.40 -9.32
CA GLY A 448 -20.43 9.10 -10.69
C GLY A 448 -20.95 7.68 -10.84
N ASP A 449 -20.63 7.03 -11.96
CA ASP A 449 -21.12 5.69 -12.29
C ASP A 449 -20.76 4.61 -11.25
N ALA A 450 -19.56 4.69 -10.65
CA ALA A 450 -19.10 3.72 -9.64
C ALA A 450 -19.87 3.78 -8.32
N SER A 451 -20.70 4.81 -8.13
CA SER A 451 -21.57 4.96 -6.95
C SER A 451 -23.02 4.52 -7.19
N ILE A 452 -23.34 3.99 -8.38
CA ILE A 452 -24.67 3.51 -8.77
C ILE A 452 -24.71 1.98 -8.64
N TYR A 453 -25.22 1.47 -7.52
CA TYR A 453 -25.38 0.04 -7.23
C TYR A 453 -26.37 -0.16 -6.08
N GLU A 454 -26.94 -1.37 -5.94
CA GLU A 454 -27.85 -1.73 -4.84
C GLU A 454 -27.10 -1.89 -3.51
N ARG A 455 -27.67 -1.40 -2.40
CA ARG A 455 -27.07 -1.50 -1.06
C ARG A 455 -27.73 -2.63 -0.27
N GLU A 456 -26.94 -3.44 0.44
CA GLU A 456 -27.43 -4.65 1.14
C GLU A 456 -28.22 -4.39 2.45
N GLU A 457 -28.19 -3.19 3.05
CA GLU A 457 -28.64 -3.00 4.46
C GLU A 457 -30.11 -2.61 4.72
N ASP A 458 -30.94 -2.28 3.73
CA ASP A 458 -32.30 -1.74 4.00
C ASP A 458 -33.46 -2.75 3.93
N ALA A 459 -33.19 -4.05 3.89
CA ALA A 459 -34.22 -5.11 3.84
C ALA A 459 -35.02 -5.30 5.17
N LEU A 460 -34.73 -4.53 6.23
CA LEU A 460 -35.22 -4.81 7.60
C LEU A 460 -35.90 -3.63 8.34
N LEU A 461 -36.28 -2.53 7.69
CA LEU A 461 -36.99 -1.42 8.37
C LEU A 461 -38.41 -1.19 7.82
N PRO A 462 -39.46 -1.17 8.67
CA PRO A 462 -40.82 -0.88 8.22
C PRO A 462 -40.99 0.61 7.89
N ALA A 463 -41.59 0.86 6.72
CA ALA A 463 -41.82 2.18 6.14
C ALA A 463 -42.55 3.16 7.09
N LYS A 464 -41.98 4.36 7.30
CA LYS A 464 -42.69 5.48 7.95
C LYS A 464 -43.00 6.61 6.95
N ARG A 465 -44.31 6.74 6.72
CA ARG A 465 -45.15 7.91 6.36
C ARG A 465 -44.71 8.83 5.21
N ALA A 466 -45.42 8.67 4.08
CA ALA A 466 -45.56 9.63 3.01
C ALA A 466 -46.18 10.96 3.49
N ARG A 467 -45.63 12.08 3.00
CA ARG A 467 -46.29 13.39 3.05
C ARG A 467 -47.26 13.51 1.88
N ARG A 468 -48.50 13.89 2.20
CA ARG A 468 -49.60 14.30 1.32
C ARG A 468 -49.17 15.34 0.27
N THR A 469 -49.64 15.13 -0.96
CA THR A 469 -50.27 16.18 -1.80
C THR A 469 -51.28 15.48 -2.72
N ASP A 470 -52.56 15.81 -2.54
CA ASP A 470 -53.70 15.38 -3.35
C ASP A 470 -53.92 16.30 -4.57
N GLU A 471 -54.70 15.77 -5.54
CA GLU A 471 -55.45 16.43 -6.63
C GLU A 471 -54.68 17.00 -7.84
N ALA A 472 -55.08 16.88 -9.11
CA ALA A 472 -56.12 16.12 -9.85
C ALA A 472 -55.85 16.37 -11.36
N CYS A 473 -56.00 15.36 -12.24
CA CYS A 473 -56.62 15.52 -13.57
C CYS A 473 -56.77 14.16 -14.28
N SER A 474 -57.96 13.93 -14.81
CA SER A 474 -58.41 12.70 -15.46
C SER A 474 -58.17 12.67 -16.97
N ASP A 475 -58.23 11.45 -17.52
CA ASP A 475 -58.61 11.06 -18.88
C ASP A 475 -57.73 11.46 -20.08
N ARG A 476 -56.94 10.48 -20.57
CA ARG A 476 -57.21 9.80 -21.87
C ARG A 476 -56.21 8.67 -22.12
N ALA A 477 -56.76 7.49 -22.42
CA ALA A 477 -56.03 6.29 -22.82
C ALA A 477 -55.57 6.36 -24.30
N GLY A 478 -54.38 5.84 -24.57
CA GLY A 478 -53.86 5.56 -25.91
C GLY A 478 -52.34 5.55 -25.97
N GLU A 479 -51.75 4.38 -26.26
CA GLU A 479 -50.33 4.06 -26.48
C GLU A 479 -49.44 3.81 -25.25
N GLU A 480 -49.43 2.55 -24.81
CA GLU A 480 -48.38 1.98 -23.96
C GLU A 480 -47.03 2.02 -24.71
N THR A 481 -46.18 2.97 -24.33
CA THR A 481 -44.74 2.95 -24.57
C THR A 481 -44.04 2.60 -23.26
N THR A 482 -43.95 1.31 -22.95
CA THR A 482 -43.06 0.79 -21.91
C THR A 482 -41.61 0.85 -22.40
N VAL A 483 -40.92 1.98 -22.17
CA VAL A 483 -39.44 2.03 -22.21
C VAL A 483 -38.93 2.94 -21.10
N GLY A 484 -38.61 2.30 -19.97
CA GLY A 484 -38.02 2.96 -18.81
C GLY A 484 -37.98 2.02 -17.61
N CYS A 485 -37.55 0.76 -17.81
CA CYS A 485 -37.41 -0.15 -16.69
C CYS A 485 -36.21 0.27 -15.85
N CYS A 486 -36.55 1.01 -14.80
CA CYS A 486 -35.89 1.06 -13.51
C CYS A 486 -35.30 -0.30 -13.11
N ILE A 487 -34.24 -0.26 -12.31
CA ILE A 487 -33.90 -1.37 -11.43
C ILE A 487 -35.19 -1.74 -10.68
N GLY A 488 -35.71 -2.96 -10.93
CA GLY A 488 -36.77 -3.68 -10.22
C GLY A 488 -37.99 -2.90 -9.73
N GLU A 489 -39.19 -3.36 -10.09
CA GLU A 489 -40.42 -3.05 -9.35
C GLU A 489 -40.37 -3.66 -7.93
N ASP A 490 -39.52 -3.09 -7.08
CA ASP A 490 -39.67 -3.17 -5.63
C ASP A 490 -38.89 -2.02 -5.01
N ARG A 491 -39.50 -1.31 -4.06
CA ARG A 491 -39.00 -0.03 -3.51
C ARG A 491 -37.75 -0.22 -2.63
N THR A 492 -36.60 -0.51 -3.22
CA THR A 492 -35.30 -0.65 -2.54
C THR A 492 -34.39 0.59 -2.77
N ALA A 493 -33.56 0.92 -1.77
CA ALA A 493 -32.70 2.10 -1.80
C ALA A 493 -31.45 1.88 -2.67
N VAL A 494 -31.48 2.34 -3.92
CA VAL A 494 -30.32 2.35 -4.83
C VAL A 494 -29.25 3.33 -4.32
N GLY A 495 -27.98 2.95 -4.35
CA GLY A 495 -26.86 3.86 -4.14
C GLY A 495 -26.94 5.06 -5.09
N MET A 496 -27.02 6.27 -4.52
CA MET A 496 -27.25 7.50 -5.30
C MET A 496 -25.97 8.28 -5.55
N THR A 497 -25.73 8.67 -6.81
CA THR A 497 -24.70 9.66 -7.13
C THR A 497 -25.20 11.10 -6.94
N GLY A 498 -24.36 11.96 -6.35
CA GLY A 498 -24.60 13.42 -6.36
C GLY A 498 -24.30 14.09 -7.70
N GLY A 499 -23.78 13.33 -8.68
CA GLY A 499 -23.42 13.82 -10.00
C GLY A 499 -24.62 13.93 -10.94
N LYS A 500 -24.75 15.09 -11.58
CA LYS A 500 -25.84 15.39 -12.53
C LYS A 500 -25.48 14.94 -13.94
N LEU A 501 -26.42 14.28 -14.62
CA LEU A 501 -26.35 14.02 -16.05
C LEU A 501 -26.15 15.32 -16.84
N LEU A 502 -25.51 15.23 -17.99
CA LEU A 502 -25.31 16.39 -18.86
C LEU A 502 -26.62 16.83 -19.53
N GLU A 503 -27.40 15.87 -19.99
CA GLU A 503 -28.81 15.98 -20.40
C GLU A 503 -29.54 14.72 -19.93
N PRO A 504 -30.82 14.80 -19.53
CA PRO A 504 -31.63 13.63 -19.28
C PRO A 504 -32.04 12.99 -20.62
N GLU A 505 -32.26 11.66 -20.64
CA GLU A 505 -33.11 11.08 -21.70
C GLU A 505 -34.52 11.72 -21.60
N ALA A 506 -35.39 11.51 -22.61
CA ALA A 506 -36.61 12.27 -22.96
C ALA A 506 -37.58 12.78 -21.84
N HIS A 507 -37.34 12.49 -20.56
CA HIS A 507 -38.16 12.78 -19.38
C HIS A 507 -37.51 13.65 -18.29
N GLY A 508 -36.45 14.41 -18.57
CA GLY A 508 -36.15 15.63 -17.81
C GLY A 508 -35.39 15.52 -16.46
N ASP A 509 -35.15 14.33 -15.89
CA ASP A 509 -34.44 14.21 -14.60
C ASP A 509 -32.90 14.15 -14.74
N LEU A 510 -32.23 15.26 -14.42
CA LEU A 510 -30.76 15.35 -14.38
C LEU A 510 -30.11 14.49 -13.28
N MET A 511 -30.88 13.99 -12.32
CA MET A 511 -30.43 13.10 -11.24
C MET A 511 -30.70 11.63 -11.53
N ALA A 512 -31.23 11.28 -12.71
CA ALA A 512 -31.49 9.90 -13.07
C ALA A 512 -30.23 9.03 -12.91
N GLN A 513 -30.39 7.83 -12.36
CA GLN A 513 -29.31 6.90 -12.04
C GLN A 513 -28.92 6.03 -13.26
N THR A 514 -28.79 6.65 -14.44
CA THR A 514 -28.35 5.99 -15.68
C THR A 514 -26.90 5.55 -15.60
N ILE A 515 -26.66 4.26 -15.82
CA ILE A 515 -25.34 3.63 -15.85
C ILE A 515 -24.56 4.03 -17.11
N GLY A 516 -23.26 4.25 -16.97
CA GLY A 516 -22.32 4.52 -18.07
C GLY A 516 -22.35 5.95 -18.62
N ALA A 517 -23.35 6.76 -18.27
CA ALA A 517 -23.48 8.14 -18.71
C ALA A 517 -22.47 9.10 -18.04
N VAL A 518 -21.97 10.07 -18.81
CA VAL A 518 -21.03 11.10 -18.30
C VAL A 518 -21.77 12.10 -17.42
N ARG A 519 -21.19 12.39 -16.24
CA ARG A 519 -21.81 13.24 -15.22
C ARG A 519 -20.92 14.41 -14.84
N THR A 520 -21.54 15.54 -14.52
CA THR A 520 -20.87 16.68 -13.87
C THR A 520 -21.06 16.63 -12.36
N LYS A 521 -20.03 17.04 -11.62
CA LYS A 521 -20.12 17.17 -10.17
C LYS A 521 -21.11 18.26 -9.77
N PRO A 522 -21.74 18.16 -8.60
CA PRO A 522 -22.53 19.26 -8.05
C PRO A 522 -21.57 20.39 -7.67
N GLY A 523 -21.78 21.60 -8.21
CA GLY A 523 -21.09 22.81 -7.78
C GLY A 523 -21.82 23.48 -6.60
N ARG A 524 -21.14 24.36 -5.85
CA ARG A 524 -21.80 25.19 -4.83
C ARG A 524 -22.62 26.28 -5.53
N GLY A 525 -23.92 26.06 -5.65
CA GLY A 525 -24.86 26.97 -6.32
C GLY A 525 -24.76 26.91 -7.85
N VAL A 526 -23.60 27.29 -8.42
CA VAL A 526 -23.38 27.30 -9.87
C VAL A 526 -22.76 25.97 -10.34
N ARG A 527 -23.32 25.40 -11.41
CA ARG A 527 -22.84 24.14 -12.01
C ARG A 527 -21.35 24.25 -12.37
N THR A 528 -20.58 23.22 -12.03
CA THR A 528 -19.17 23.14 -12.40
C THR A 528 -19.00 22.43 -13.75
N ALA A 529 -17.93 22.77 -14.47
CA ALA A 529 -17.50 22.05 -15.69
C ALA A 529 -16.63 20.81 -15.37
N SER A 530 -16.49 20.44 -14.10
CA SER A 530 -15.75 19.25 -13.70
C SER A 530 -16.65 18.01 -13.74
N VAL A 531 -16.24 17.01 -14.51
CA VAL A 531 -16.93 15.71 -14.57
C VAL A 531 -16.66 14.88 -13.30
N SER A 532 -17.44 13.80 -13.14
CA SER A 532 -17.34 12.86 -12.02
C SER A 532 -15.96 12.18 -11.93
N CYS A 533 -15.61 11.65 -10.76
CA CYS A 533 -14.34 10.93 -10.58
C CYS A 533 -14.34 9.59 -11.33
N SER A 534 -15.50 8.93 -11.43
CA SER A 534 -15.69 7.73 -12.26
C SER A 534 -15.31 8.00 -13.71
N ASP A 535 -15.81 9.09 -14.30
CA ASP A 535 -15.51 9.45 -15.70
C ASP A 535 -14.04 9.84 -15.92
N LYS A 536 -13.40 10.40 -14.89
CA LYS A 536 -11.97 10.71 -14.94
C LYS A 536 -11.10 9.46 -14.88
N LEU A 537 -11.42 8.53 -13.98
CA LEU A 537 -10.73 7.23 -13.91
C LEU A 537 -10.87 6.47 -15.22
N ALA A 538 -12.08 6.42 -15.78
CA ALA A 538 -12.34 5.84 -17.09
C ALA A 538 -11.48 6.51 -18.19
N ARG A 539 -11.37 7.84 -18.19
CA ARG A 539 -10.50 8.55 -19.13
C ARG A 539 -9.02 8.23 -18.92
N TRP A 540 -8.55 8.15 -17.67
CA TRP A 540 -7.16 7.81 -17.36
C TRP A 540 -6.84 6.36 -17.73
N ASN A 541 -7.82 5.48 -17.71
CA ASN A 541 -7.67 4.10 -18.14
C ASN A 541 -7.36 3.96 -19.64
N VAL A 542 -7.80 4.92 -20.46
CA VAL A 542 -7.61 4.89 -21.92
C VAL A 542 -6.47 5.80 -22.39
N LEU A 543 -6.23 6.93 -21.71
CA LEU A 543 -5.21 7.91 -22.10
C LEU A 543 -3.99 7.93 -21.19
N GLY A 544 -4.00 7.15 -20.12
CA GLY A 544 -3.02 7.19 -19.03
C GLY A 544 -3.20 8.37 -18.07
N VAL A 545 -2.58 8.26 -16.91
CA VAL A 545 -2.65 9.25 -15.82
C VAL A 545 -1.76 10.47 -16.05
N GLN A 546 -0.78 10.43 -16.94
CA GLN A 546 0.23 11.47 -17.18
C GLN A 546 -0.37 12.77 -17.76
N GLY A 547 -1.31 12.64 -18.70
CA GLY A 547 -1.90 13.78 -19.44
C GLY A 547 -0.99 14.37 -20.52
N GLY A 548 -1.55 15.28 -21.33
CA GLY A 548 -0.95 15.72 -22.59
C GLY A 548 0.47 16.31 -22.52
N LEU A 549 0.76 17.22 -21.58
CA LEU A 549 2.10 17.83 -21.50
C LEU A 549 3.18 16.78 -21.21
N LEU A 550 2.98 15.98 -20.16
CA LEU A 550 3.94 14.94 -19.76
C LEU A 550 4.08 13.85 -20.84
N MET A 551 3.02 13.57 -21.61
CA MET A 551 3.07 12.64 -22.75
C MET A 551 4.07 13.08 -23.84
N MET A 552 4.43 14.36 -23.94
CA MET A 552 5.47 14.82 -24.88
C MET A 552 6.87 14.31 -24.51
N LEU A 553 7.09 13.97 -23.23
CA LEU A 553 8.35 13.43 -22.73
C LEU A 553 8.37 11.90 -22.66
N LEU A 554 7.21 11.26 -22.71
CA LEU A 554 7.07 9.82 -22.46
C LEU A 554 6.94 9.00 -23.74
N GLY A 555 7.63 7.86 -23.80
CA GLY A 555 7.54 6.88 -24.88
C GLY A 555 6.22 6.11 -24.86
N ARG A 556 5.70 5.83 -23.65
CA ARG A 556 4.44 5.13 -23.42
C ARG A 556 3.57 5.85 -22.38
N PRO A 557 2.23 5.77 -22.48
CA PRO A 557 1.35 6.26 -21.43
C PRO A 557 1.56 5.49 -20.12
N ILE A 558 1.24 6.12 -18.99
CA ILE A 558 1.30 5.46 -17.67
C ILE A 558 -0.12 5.11 -17.27
N TYR A 559 -0.41 3.82 -17.09
CA TYR A 559 -1.70 3.33 -16.64
C TYR A 559 -1.70 2.92 -15.17
N LEU A 560 -2.88 2.61 -14.64
CA LEU A 560 -3.07 2.11 -13.28
C LEU A 560 -3.39 0.63 -13.37
N ASP A 561 -2.53 -0.26 -12.87
CA ASP A 561 -2.67 -1.72 -13.01
C ASP A 561 -3.68 -2.31 -12.01
N GLY A 562 -3.96 -1.58 -10.93
CA GLY A 562 -4.94 -1.97 -9.94
C GLY A 562 -5.69 -0.77 -9.36
N VAL A 563 -6.91 -1.03 -8.91
CA VAL A 563 -7.79 -0.08 -8.22
C VAL A 563 -8.27 -0.74 -6.93
N VAL A 564 -7.81 -0.22 -5.81
CA VAL A 564 -8.12 -0.72 -4.47
C VAL A 564 -9.12 0.22 -3.80
N VAL A 565 -10.26 -0.30 -3.36
CA VAL A 565 -11.23 0.43 -2.53
C VAL A 565 -11.12 -0.01 -1.08
N CYS A 566 -11.13 0.92 -0.13
CA CYS A 566 -10.94 0.65 1.30
C CYS A 566 -12.13 -0.07 1.93
N ASP A 567 -11.80 -0.91 2.91
CA ASP A 567 -12.75 -1.61 3.77
C ASP A 567 -13.65 -0.64 4.57
N GLY A 568 -14.83 -1.12 4.98
CA GLY A 568 -15.79 -0.42 5.83
C GLY A 568 -16.42 0.82 5.18
N THR A 569 -16.39 0.91 3.84
CA THR A 569 -17.08 1.94 3.06
C THR A 569 -18.06 1.33 2.08
N ASP A 570 -19.16 2.02 1.79
CA ASP A 570 -20.11 1.55 0.78
C ASP A 570 -19.43 1.53 -0.60
N HIS A 571 -19.27 0.35 -1.20
CA HIS A 571 -18.72 0.17 -2.54
C HIS A 571 -19.28 -1.06 -3.24
N SER A 572 -19.05 -1.16 -4.54
CA SER A 572 -19.34 -2.34 -5.34
C SER A 572 -18.22 -2.54 -6.36
N VAL A 573 -17.56 -3.69 -6.30
CA VAL A 573 -16.49 -4.06 -7.25
C VAL A 573 -17.03 -4.08 -8.67
N VAL A 574 -18.22 -4.67 -8.87
CA VAL A 574 -18.90 -4.72 -10.17
C VAL A 574 -19.20 -3.31 -10.71
N ALA A 575 -19.68 -2.40 -9.85
CA ALA A 575 -19.93 -1.03 -10.25
C ALA A 575 -18.65 -0.27 -10.60
N LEU A 576 -17.56 -0.52 -9.87
CA LEU A 576 -16.24 0.04 -10.14
C LEU A 576 -15.67 -0.47 -11.47
N GLU A 577 -15.69 -1.78 -11.73
CA GLU A 577 -15.23 -2.38 -12.98
C GLU A 577 -15.99 -1.82 -14.17
N ARG A 578 -17.33 -1.82 -14.07
CA ARG A 578 -18.22 -1.20 -15.04
C ARG A 578 -17.87 0.27 -15.27
N ALA A 579 -17.71 1.04 -14.20
CA ALA A 579 -17.40 2.45 -14.29
C ALA A 579 -15.99 2.71 -14.84
N ILE A 580 -15.02 1.85 -14.65
CA ILE A 580 -13.64 2.17 -15.07
C ILE A 580 -13.37 1.68 -16.48
N TRP A 581 -13.83 0.48 -16.83
CA TRP A 581 -13.54 -0.13 -18.12
C TRP A 581 -14.70 -0.91 -18.73
N GLY A 582 -15.57 -1.55 -17.95
CA GLY A 582 -16.66 -2.39 -18.48
C GLY A 582 -17.69 -1.61 -19.31
N ARG A 583 -17.89 -0.32 -19.01
CA ARG A 583 -18.76 0.55 -19.81
C ARG A 583 -18.31 0.70 -21.26
N PHE A 584 -17.04 0.41 -21.58
CA PHE A 584 -16.49 0.57 -22.93
C PHE A 584 -16.84 -0.58 -23.88
N GLU A 585 -17.22 -1.75 -23.37
CA GLU A 585 -17.60 -2.90 -24.20
C GLU A 585 -18.87 -2.66 -25.02
N ARG A 586 -19.65 -1.63 -24.64
CA ARG A 586 -20.89 -1.22 -25.32
C ARG A 586 -20.70 -0.25 -26.50
N TRP A 587 -19.48 0.24 -26.74
CA TRP A 587 -19.23 1.31 -27.71
C TRP A 587 -18.45 0.81 -28.92
N LYS A 588 -18.73 1.37 -30.10
CA LYS A 588 -17.98 1.07 -31.34
C LYS A 588 -16.49 1.35 -31.12
N GLU A 589 -15.66 0.39 -31.53
CA GLU A 589 -14.21 0.39 -31.30
C GLU A 589 -13.55 1.69 -31.77
N PRO A 590 -12.99 2.54 -30.89
CA PRO A 590 -12.16 3.63 -31.35
C PRO A 590 -10.83 3.09 -31.88
N ALA A 591 -10.37 3.64 -33.00
CA ALA A 591 -9.01 3.40 -33.46
C ALA A 591 -8.02 3.93 -32.40
N MET A 592 -7.37 3.02 -31.69
CA MET A 592 -6.26 3.32 -30.80
C MET A 592 -4.99 3.48 -31.63
N ARG A 593 -4.32 4.61 -31.49
CA ARG A 593 -3.06 4.89 -32.19
C ARG A 593 -1.90 4.76 -31.22
N GLU A 594 -0.76 4.28 -31.72
CA GLU A 594 0.47 4.27 -30.92
C GLU A 594 0.76 5.67 -30.34
N PRO A 595 1.24 5.76 -29.09
CA PRO A 595 1.62 4.67 -28.19
C PRO A 595 0.51 4.22 -27.22
N PHE A 596 -0.77 4.52 -27.50
CA PHE A 596 -1.88 4.18 -26.61
C PHE A 596 -2.37 2.74 -26.84
N GLU A 597 -2.70 2.06 -25.75
CA GLU A 597 -3.08 0.65 -25.75
C GLU A 597 -4.58 0.52 -25.45
N ARG A 598 -5.22 -0.45 -26.11
CA ARG A 598 -6.68 -0.58 -26.17
C ARG A 598 -7.29 -1.21 -24.91
N HIS A 599 -6.53 -2.01 -24.17
CA HIS A 599 -7.08 -3.01 -23.27
C HIS A 599 -6.49 -2.96 -21.85
N HIS A 600 -6.20 -1.77 -21.35
CA HIS A 600 -5.86 -1.65 -19.94
C HIS A 600 -7.09 -1.96 -19.07
N ARG A 601 -7.07 -3.06 -18.33
CA ARG A 601 -8.15 -3.51 -17.45
C ARG A 601 -7.58 -3.63 -16.03
N PRO A 602 -7.57 -2.54 -15.24
CA PRO A 602 -7.07 -2.61 -13.87
C PRO A 602 -7.84 -3.66 -13.09
N VAL A 603 -7.12 -4.44 -12.29
CA VAL A 603 -7.75 -5.33 -11.31
C VAL A 603 -8.42 -4.45 -10.25
N VAL A 604 -9.72 -4.61 -10.05
CA VAL A 604 -10.45 -3.91 -9.00
C VAL A 604 -10.50 -4.80 -7.76
N ILE A 605 -10.01 -4.28 -6.63
CA ILE A 605 -9.90 -5.00 -5.37
C ILE A 605 -10.62 -4.21 -4.29
N ALA A 606 -11.51 -4.84 -3.55
CA ALA A 606 -11.94 -4.33 -2.26
C ALA A 606 -10.94 -4.79 -1.19
N ALA A 607 -10.31 -3.84 -0.50
CA ALA A 607 -9.49 -4.11 0.67
C ALA A 607 -10.39 -4.53 1.82
N ASP A 608 -9.89 -5.41 2.67
CA ASP A 608 -10.67 -5.99 3.75
C ASP A 608 -9.77 -6.49 4.88
N GLY A 609 -10.25 -6.40 6.12
CA GLY A 609 -9.51 -6.66 7.35
C GLY A 609 -8.34 -5.69 7.57
N GLY A 610 -8.37 -4.55 6.88
CA GLY A 610 -7.48 -3.43 7.12
C GLY A 610 -7.99 -2.53 8.23
N GLU A 611 -7.14 -1.62 8.70
CA GLU A 611 -7.61 -0.52 9.54
C GLU A 611 -8.65 0.31 8.76
N LEU A 612 -9.72 0.68 9.45
CA LEU A 612 -10.76 1.50 8.85
C LEU A 612 -10.31 2.94 8.87
N PHE A 613 -10.33 3.60 7.71
CA PHE A 613 -9.98 5.01 7.65
C PHE A 613 -10.81 5.82 8.64
N ALA A 614 -10.12 6.41 9.62
CA ALA A 614 -10.76 7.03 10.78
C ALA A 614 -11.75 8.13 10.40
N TYR A 615 -11.50 8.86 9.30
CA TYR A 615 -12.30 10.00 8.86
C TYR A 615 -13.28 9.68 7.72
N ARG A 616 -13.65 8.40 7.53
CA ARG A 616 -14.59 7.98 6.47
C ARG A 616 -16.01 8.52 6.67
N LYS A 617 -16.76 8.65 5.58
CA LYS A 617 -18.11 9.26 5.57
C LYS A 617 -19.14 8.44 6.33
N ASN A 618 -19.05 7.11 6.32
CA ASN A 618 -20.07 6.20 6.83
C ASN A 618 -19.70 5.55 8.18
N ARG A 619 -18.76 6.12 8.96
CA ARG A 619 -18.41 5.58 10.29
C ARG A 619 -19.55 5.73 11.31
N PRO A 620 -19.73 4.78 12.25
CA PRO A 620 -20.64 4.93 13.39
C PRO A 620 -20.19 6.12 14.26
N HIS A 621 -21.12 6.95 14.76
CA HIS A 621 -20.76 8.11 15.57
C HIS A 621 -21.75 8.35 16.73
N PRO A 622 -21.27 8.61 17.96
CA PRO A 622 -22.12 8.77 19.16
C PRO A 622 -23.05 10.00 19.10
N THR A 623 -22.69 11.06 18.37
CA THR A 623 -23.50 12.30 18.32
C THR A 623 -24.67 12.29 17.34
N LYS A 624 -24.93 11.19 16.61
CA LYS A 624 -26.19 11.05 15.85
C LYS A 624 -27.42 11.13 16.79
N GLU A 625 -27.24 10.71 18.04
CA GLU A 625 -28.26 10.81 19.10
C GLU A 625 -28.38 12.24 19.69
N ALA A 626 -27.41 13.13 19.44
CA ALA A 626 -27.32 14.47 20.03
C ALA A 626 -27.63 15.64 19.05
N GLY A 627 -28.09 15.36 17.82
CA GLY A 627 -28.53 16.40 16.88
C GLY A 627 -27.41 17.24 16.22
N GLY A 628 -26.14 16.83 16.33
CA GLY A 628 -25.00 17.54 15.72
C GLY A 628 -24.94 17.40 14.18
N LYS A 629 -24.56 18.48 13.47
CA LYS A 629 -24.38 18.46 12.00
C LYS A 629 -23.04 17.82 11.60
N PHE A 630 -23.10 16.67 10.94
CA PHE A 630 -21.95 15.97 10.36
C PHE A 630 -21.66 16.49 8.94
N GLN A 631 -20.41 16.89 8.65
CA GLN A 631 -20.09 17.61 7.40
C GLN A 631 -18.78 17.16 6.72
N PRO A 632 -18.66 17.32 5.39
CA PRO A 632 -17.39 17.09 4.70
C PRO A 632 -16.36 18.16 5.09
N SER A 633 -15.12 17.72 5.34
CA SER A 633 -13.97 18.58 5.61
C SER A 633 -13.89 19.73 4.59
N PRO A 634 -13.70 20.98 5.05
CA PRO A 634 -13.49 22.12 4.17
C PRO A 634 -12.10 22.17 3.54
N CYS A 635 -11.15 21.43 4.11
CA CYS A 635 -9.79 21.35 3.64
C CYS A 635 -9.56 20.05 2.88
N GLY A 636 -8.79 20.13 1.81
CA GLY A 636 -8.12 18.99 1.21
C GLY A 636 -6.68 18.90 1.69
N ILE A 637 -6.11 17.70 1.61
CA ILE A 637 -4.67 17.49 1.81
C ILE A 637 -4.09 16.98 0.50
N VAL A 638 -2.89 17.46 0.17
CA VAL A 638 -2.10 16.98 -0.96
C VAL A 638 -0.75 16.54 -0.41
N TRP A 639 -0.38 15.28 -0.64
CA TRP A 639 0.95 14.78 -0.35
C TRP A 639 1.56 14.10 -1.57
N CYS A 640 2.87 14.25 -1.74
CA CYS A 640 3.63 13.75 -2.87
C CYS A 640 5.03 13.35 -2.37
N ASP A 641 5.52 12.19 -2.79
CA ASP A 641 6.86 11.69 -2.42
C ASP A 641 7.96 12.43 -3.21
N VAL A 642 8.21 13.69 -2.85
CA VAL A 642 9.19 14.57 -3.48
C VAL A 642 9.92 15.36 -2.41
N LYS A 643 11.16 15.77 -2.70
CA LYS A 643 12.04 16.42 -1.72
C LYS A 643 11.50 17.77 -1.26
N GLU A 644 11.08 18.62 -2.19
CA GLU A 644 10.63 19.97 -1.87
C GLU A 644 9.13 19.97 -1.58
N ARG A 645 8.71 20.54 -0.43
CA ARG A 645 7.29 20.76 -0.09
C ARG A 645 6.40 19.53 -0.39
N PRO A 646 6.67 18.37 0.25
CA PRO A 646 5.93 17.13 -0.02
C PRO A 646 4.46 17.22 0.41
N HIS A 647 4.13 18.06 1.39
CA HIS A 647 2.80 18.19 1.98
C HIS A 647 2.23 19.61 1.82
N GLU A 648 0.96 19.71 1.44
CA GLU A 648 0.21 20.96 1.36
C GLU A 648 -1.24 20.77 1.81
N VAL A 649 -1.79 21.77 2.49
CA VAL A 649 -3.22 21.84 2.79
C VAL A 649 -3.89 22.74 1.75
N GLU A 650 -4.94 22.22 1.14
CA GLU A 650 -5.74 22.90 0.12
C GLU A 650 -7.04 23.44 0.73
N VAL A 651 -7.38 24.68 0.37
CA VAL A 651 -8.68 25.28 0.66
C VAL A 651 -9.11 26.08 -0.58
N ALA A 652 -10.25 25.69 -1.17
CA ALA A 652 -10.86 26.38 -2.32
C ALA A 652 -9.88 26.60 -3.51
N GLY A 653 -9.12 25.56 -3.83
CA GLY A 653 -8.15 25.47 -4.90
C GLY A 653 -6.81 26.14 -4.60
N ARG A 654 -6.59 26.65 -3.38
CA ARG A 654 -5.41 27.42 -2.97
C ARG A 654 -4.70 26.78 -1.80
N ARG A 655 -3.44 27.14 -1.59
CA ARG A 655 -2.68 26.75 -0.40
C ARG A 655 -3.25 27.44 0.84
N HIS A 656 -3.51 26.67 1.89
CA HIS A 656 -3.88 27.17 3.21
C HIS A 656 -2.71 27.92 3.89
N GLY A 657 -3.03 28.77 4.88
CA GLY A 657 -2.04 29.50 5.68
C GLY A 657 -1.43 30.73 4.98
N VAL A 658 -2.02 31.19 3.88
CA VAL A 658 -1.57 32.37 3.14
C VAL A 658 -2.42 33.58 3.48
N THR A 659 -1.78 34.70 3.80
CA THR A 659 -2.47 35.95 4.15
C THR A 659 -3.25 36.50 2.96
N LYS A 660 -4.34 37.24 3.22
CA LYS A 660 -5.18 37.85 2.17
C LYS A 660 -4.36 38.66 1.15
N ARG A 661 -3.33 39.40 1.62
CA ARG A 661 -2.42 40.20 0.77
C ARG A 661 -1.60 39.35 -0.21
N LYS A 662 -1.34 38.07 0.11
CA LYS A 662 -0.53 37.15 -0.70
C LYS A 662 -1.37 36.21 -1.57
N LEU A 663 -2.70 36.35 -1.61
CA LEU A 663 -3.59 35.47 -2.39
C LEU A 663 -3.34 35.54 -3.91
N ALA A 664 -2.85 36.67 -4.41
CA ALA A 664 -2.58 36.84 -5.84
C ALA A 664 -1.17 36.38 -6.27
N THR A 665 -0.31 35.97 -5.32
CA THR A 665 1.10 35.65 -5.57
C THR A 665 1.35 34.14 -5.65
N PRO A 666 2.54 33.70 -6.12
CA PRO A 666 2.90 32.28 -6.15
C PRO A 666 2.81 31.58 -4.78
N ALA A 667 2.92 32.33 -3.67
CA ALA A 667 2.81 31.77 -2.32
C ALA A 667 1.46 31.07 -2.05
N ALA A 668 0.38 31.54 -2.69
CA ALA A 668 -0.98 30.99 -2.57
C ALA A 668 -1.25 29.77 -3.46
N ARG A 669 -0.31 29.45 -4.37
CA ARG A 669 -0.47 28.36 -5.32
C ARG A 669 -0.08 27.03 -4.67
N LEU A 670 -0.88 26.01 -4.95
CA LEU A 670 -0.47 24.62 -4.73
C LEU A 670 0.54 24.23 -5.81
N GLN A 671 1.53 23.43 -5.45
CA GLN A 671 2.53 22.91 -6.40
C GLN A 671 1.89 21.99 -7.46
N ILE A 672 0.68 21.51 -7.18
CA ILE A 672 -0.14 20.75 -8.11
C ILE A 672 -1.09 21.63 -8.94
N SER A 673 -1.06 22.96 -8.88
CA SER A 673 -1.90 23.85 -9.72
C SER A 673 -1.49 23.77 -11.20
N LYS A 674 -2.29 24.30 -12.14
CA LYS A 674 -1.95 24.17 -13.57
C LYS A 674 -0.69 24.96 -13.90
N ILE A 675 -0.57 26.18 -13.37
CA ILE A 675 0.58 27.06 -13.61
C ILE A 675 1.87 26.43 -13.07
N GLU A 676 1.87 25.89 -11.84
CA GLU A 676 3.08 25.29 -11.27
C GLU A 676 3.52 24.02 -12.01
N LEU A 677 2.57 23.16 -12.40
CA LEU A 677 2.88 21.99 -13.23
C LEU A 677 3.36 22.40 -14.64
N PHE A 678 2.86 23.51 -15.19
CA PHE A 678 3.30 24.01 -16.50
C PHE A 678 4.70 24.63 -16.42
N ASN A 679 4.98 25.41 -15.37
CA ASN A 679 6.31 25.94 -15.09
C ASN A 679 7.35 24.82 -14.98
N ARG A 680 7.00 23.76 -14.24
CA ARG A 680 7.86 22.57 -14.11
C ARG A 680 8.07 21.91 -15.46
N PHE A 681 7.00 21.60 -16.19
CA PHE A 681 7.07 21.03 -17.54
C PHE A 681 7.97 21.84 -18.48
N ALA A 682 7.81 23.16 -18.56
CA ALA A 682 8.60 24.00 -19.46
C ALA A 682 10.11 23.89 -19.16
N ARG A 683 10.48 23.89 -17.87
CA ARG A 683 11.88 23.69 -17.44
C ARG A 683 12.39 22.29 -17.77
N THR A 684 11.65 21.24 -17.41
CA THR A 684 12.03 19.84 -17.66
C THR A 684 12.14 19.57 -19.16
N TYR A 685 11.19 20.05 -19.96
CA TYR A 685 11.18 19.87 -21.42
C TYR A 685 12.37 20.57 -22.08
N ARG A 686 12.64 21.83 -21.73
CA ARG A 686 13.80 22.57 -22.26
C ARG A 686 15.12 21.89 -21.91
N ARG A 687 15.23 21.27 -20.74
CA ARG A 687 16.41 20.50 -20.32
C ARG A 687 16.55 19.21 -21.12
N ALA A 688 15.48 18.41 -21.20
CA ALA A 688 15.48 17.15 -21.93
C ALA A 688 15.82 17.32 -23.43
N GLN A 689 15.41 18.43 -24.05
CA GLN A 689 15.76 18.76 -25.43
C GLN A 689 17.24 19.17 -25.58
N ARG A 690 17.80 19.92 -24.63
CA ARG A 690 19.22 20.34 -24.66
C ARG A 690 20.18 19.17 -24.54
N GLU A 691 19.95 18.26 -23.60
CA GLU A 691 20.79 17.08 -23.42
C GLU A 691 20.78 16.17 -24.66
N ALA A 692 19.64 16.07 -25.34
CA ALA A 692 19.55 15.34 -26.60
C ALA A 692 20.37 15.95 -27.74
N LEU A 693 20.48 17.29 -27.80
CA LEU A 693 21.38 17.96 -28.72
C LEU A 693 22.85 17.75 -28.33
N HIS A 694 23.18 17.76 -27.03
CA HIS A 694 24.56 17.59 -26.56
C HIS A 694 25.12 16.19 -26.86
N ASN A 695 24.30 15.14 -26.73
CA ASN A 695 24.68 13.74 -26.98
C ASN A 695 24.81 13.38 -28.48
N LEU A 696 24.44 14.28 -29.39
CA LEU A 696 24.62 14.13 -30.84
C LEU A 696 25.99 14.67 -31.33
N THR A 697 26.72 15.39 -30.49
CA THR A 697 28.00 16.02 -30.86
C THR A 697 29.21 15.29 -30.25
N VAL A 698 30.17 14.92 -31.13
CA VAL A 698 31.60 14.53 -30.96
C VAL A 698 31.87 13.01 -31.18
N PRO A 699 32.82 12.64 -32.08
CA PRO A 699 34.24 13.03 -32.03
C PRO A 699 34.70 14.17 -32.94
N SER A 700 35.61 14.95 -32.38
CA SER A 700 36.47 15.95 -33.00
C SER A 700 37.42 15.32 -34.00
N SER A 701 37.18 15.57 -35.29
CA SER A 701 38.23 15.70 -36.32
C SER A 701 37.56 16.15 -37.60
N VAL A 702 37.56 17.46 -37.87
CA VAL A 702 37.78 18.13 -39.17
C VAL A 702 37.60 19.63 -38.89
N GLU A 703 38.69 20.38 -38.93
CA GLU A 703 38.63 21.84 -39.03
C GLU A 703 38.01 22.21 -40.38
N GLY A 704 36.93 23.01 -40.38
CA GLY A 704 36.40 23.63 -41.59
C GLY A 704 34.95 23.36 -41.97
N ALA A 705 34.09 22.86 -41.07
CA ALA A 705 32.65 22.78 -41.35
C ALA A 705 31.88 23.91 -40.66
N THR A 706 31.30 24.81 -41.46
CA THR A 706 30.33 25.81 -41.04
C THR A 706 29.19 25.17 -40.26
N GLN A 707 28.88 25.73 -39.09
CA GLN A 707 27.78 25.27 -38.23
C GLN A 707 26.47 25.17 -39.04
N PRO A 708 25.76 24.04 -39.04
CA PRO A 708 24.42 24.01 -39.57
C PRO A 708 23.53 24.84 -38.65
N HIS A 709 22.87 25.85 -39.21
CA HIS A 709 21.80 26.62 -38.59
C HIS A 709 20.85 25.67 -37.86
N THR A 710 20.87 25.72 -36.52
CA THR A 710 19.93 24.99 -35.67
C THR A 710 18.53 25.56 -35.93
N ALA A 711 17.64 24.74 -36.47
CA ALA A 711 16.22 25.05 -36.47
C ALA A 711 15.81 25.31 -35.01
N ALA A 712 15.46 26.55 -34.69
CA ALA A 712 15.00 26.94 -33.38
C ALA A 712 13.78 26.08 -33.01
N ALA A 713 14.00 25.05 -32.18
CA ALA A 713 12.90 24.28 -31.62
C ALA A 713 12.01 25.27 -30.85
N ASP A 714 10.76 25.42 -31.29
CA ASP A 714 9.76 26.27 -30.63
C ASP A 714 9.80 26.04 -29.11
N ASP A 715 10.23 27.04 -28.34
CA ASP A 715 10.29 26.94 -26.89
C ASP A 715 8.87 26.84 -26.35
N VAL A 716 8.43 25.62 -26.02
CA VAL A 716 7.07 25.33 -25.51
C VAL A 716 6.77 26.14 -24.24
N GLY A 717 7.80 26.62 -23.52
CA GLY A 717 7.64 27.53 -22.39
C GLY A 717 7.08 28.91 -22.76
N LYS A 718 7.24 29.36 -24.02
CA LYS A 718 6.72 30.64 -24.54
C LYS A 718 5.29 30.55 -25.06
N LEU A 719 4.73 29.34 -25.15
CA LEU A 719 3.35 29.11 -25.59
C LEU A 719 2.37 29.30 -24.44
N SER A 720 1.11 29.59 -24.77
CA SER A 720 0.03 29.47 -23.78
C SER A 720 -0.11 28.01 -23.32
N TYR A 721 -0.62 27.79 -22.12
CA TYR A 721 -0.87 26.45 -21.60
C TYR A 721 -1.73 25.59 -22.55
N ALA A 722 -2.71 26.21 -23.22
CA ALA A 722 -3.54 25.54 -24.22
C ALA A 722 -2.74 25.13 -25.45
N ASP A 723 -1.92 26.03 -26.00
CA ASP A 723 -1.12 25.78 -27.20
C ASP A 723 0.00 24.77 -26.94
N ALA A 724 0.65 24.86 -25.77
CA ALA A 724 1.61 23.87 -25.31
C ALA A 724 0.99 22.46 -25.23
N LYS A 725 -0.27 22.35 -24.75
CA LYS A 725 -0.98 21.07 -24.76
C LYS A 725 -1.34 20.59 -26.15
N ALA A 726 -1.63 21.50 -27.09
CA ALA A 726 -1.94 21.15 -28.47
C ALA A 726 -0.73 20.54 -29.19
N ARG A 727 0.51 20.86 -28.77
CA ARG A 727 1.74 20.22 -29.27
C ARG A 727 1.83 18.73 -28.95
N SER A 728 1.08 18.23 -27.97
CA SER A 728 0.95 16.79 -27.71
C SER A 728 -0.06 16.14 -28.67
N VAL A 729 0.28 16.13 -29.97
CA VAL A 729 -0.63 15.75 -31.07
C VAL A 729 -1.20 14.34 -30.89
N ALA A 730 -0.37 13.37 -30.51
CA ALA A 730 -0.81 11.99 -30.28
C ALA A 730 -1.88 11.92 -29.18
N TYR A 731 -1.64 12.57 -28.03
CA TYR A 731 -2.60 12.61 -26.92
C TYR A 731 -3.87 13.37 -27.29
N ALA A 732 -3.75 14.51 -27.98
CA ALA A 732 -4.88 15.34 -28.37
C ALA A 732 -5.79 14.62 -29.37
N THR A 733 -5.19 13.95 -30.36
CA THR A 733 -5.90 13.15 -31.37
C THR A 733 -6.59 11.95 -30.74
N GLN A 734 -5.88 11.20 -29.88
CA GLN A 734 -6.48 10.07 -29.18
C GLN A 734 -7.62 10.51 -28.27
N TRP A 735 -7.48 11.63 -27.57
CA TRP A 735 -8.57 12.19 -26.75
C TRP A 735 -9.77 12.61 -27.59
N ALA A 736 -9.57 13.22 -28.76
CA ALA A 736 -10.67 13.58 -29.65
C ALA A 736 -11.47 12.35 -30.09
N SER A 737 -10.76 11.29 -30.50
CA SER A 737 -11.34 10.00 -30.89
C SER A 737 -12.12 9.35 -29.74
N VAL A 738 -11.46 9.17 -28.59
CA VAL A 738 -12.04 8.55 -27.39
C VAL A 738 -13.23 9.35 -26.86
N ARG A 739 -13.16 10.68 -26.88
CA ARG A 739 -14.27 11.54 -26.45
C ARG A 739 -15.50 11.32 -27.33
N ALA A 740 -15.32 11.34 -28.65
CA ALA A 740 -16.43 11.21 -29.61
C ALA A 740 -17.11 9.84 -29.55
N THR A 741 -16.33 8.79 -29.27
CA THR A 741 -16.78 7.39 -29.35
C THR A 741 -17.19 6.78 -28.02
N MET A 742 -16.57 7.16 -26.89
CA MET A 742 -16.77 6.50 -25.59
C MET A 742 -17.43 7.39 -24.52
N PHE A 743 -17.26 8.71 -24.63
CA PHE A 743 -17.72 9.65 -23.59
C PHE A 743 -18.81 10.61 -24.10
N GLY A 744 -19.18 10.52 -25.38
CA GLY A 744 -20.13 11.43 -26.01
C GLY A 744 -19.84 12.91 -25.72
N ARG A 745 -20.76 13.58 -25.02
CA ARG A 745 -20.71 15.04 -24.75
C ARG A 745 -19.85 15.43 -23.55
N TRP A 746 -18.56 15.05 -23.50
CA TRP A 746 -17.66 15.55 -22.44
C TRP A 746 -17.59 17.10 -22.44
N PRO A 747 -17.80 17.78 -21.30
CA PRO A 747 -17.92 19.24 -21.27
C PRO A 747 -16.61 19.93 -21.70
N VAL A 748 -16.74 20.86 -22.63
CA VAL A 748 -15.64 21.71 -23.09
C VAL A 748 -15.48 22.88 -22.12
N LYS A 749 -14.26 23.10 -21.65
CA LYS A 749 -13.95 24.24 -20.77
C LYS A 749 -13.75 25.50 -21.62
N PRO A 750 -14.11 26.69 -21.11
CA PRO A 750 -13.79 27.96 -21.78
C PRO A 750 -12.30 28.06 -22.14
N THR A 751 -12.01 28.55 -23.35
CA THR A 751 -10.65 28.74 -23.86
C THR A 751 -9.81 29.64 -22.96
N SER A 752 -10.44 30.64 -22.33
CA SER A 752 -9.83 31.54 -21.34
C SER A 752 -9.15 30.81 -20.17
N LEU A 753 -9.54 29.58 -19.84
CA LEU A 753 -8.94 28.79 -18.75
C LEU A 753 -7.61 28.10 -19.10
N GLY A 754 -7.11 28.32 -20.32
CA GLY A 754 -5.84 27.81 -20.82
C GLY A 754 -4.94 28.85 -21.49
N GLY A 755 -5.34 30.12 -21.54
CA GLY A 755 -4.60 31.18 -22.23
C GLY A 755 -3.44 31.81 -21.43
N PHE A 756 -3.06 31.24 -20.28
CA PHE A 756 -1.98 31.76 -19.45
C PHE A 756 -0.61 31.18 -19.87
N LEU A 757 0.46 31.96 -19.63
CA LEU A 757 1.85 31.59 -19.91
C LEU A 757 2.51 30.95 -18.68
N SER A 758 3.64 30.28 -18.90
CA SER A 758 4.55 29.84 -17.84
C SER A 758 5.21 31.04 -17.17
N ASP A 759 5.49 31.01 -15.87
CA ASP A 759 6.32 32.02 -15.21
C ASP A 759 7.81 31.89 -15.61
N ALA A 760 8.20 30.78 -16.25
CA ALA A 760 9.55 30.52 -16.72
C ALA A 760 9.77 30.89 -18.20
N SER A 761 8.79 31.57 -18.82
CA SER A 761 8.81 32.06 -20.20
C SER A 761 9.70 33.28 -20.39
#